data_AF-A0A4Y1X2W1-F1
#
_entry.id   AF-A0A4Y1X2W1-F1
#
_cell.length_a   1.000
_cell.length_b   1.000
_cell.length_c   1.000
_cell.angle_alpha   90.00
_cell.angle_beta   90.00
_cell.angle_gamma   90.00
#
_symmetry.space_group_name_H-M   'P 1'
#
loop_
_entity.id
_entity.type
_entity.pdbx_description
1 polymer ?
#
loop_
_entity_poly.entity_id
_entity_poly.type
_entity_poly.pdbx_seq_one_letter_code
_entity_poly.pdbx_strand_id
1 'polypeptide(L)'
;MLLTGTMLAGVGCKDYDDDIDNLQKEVDDLKGQIELKADASAVSSLQQKLEGINFDDFVKEAELNDLVKGLGYQTAEDVKALIPEGMSEEDVKDIFDAQIKALDTWGEIETNIGKAVKEYLASGEYTAAEQAEIVNTILGQLTEDPQVKDIKTAIKNLLGENFGEYLNQYKTTDDFVGAIDEAAAAALKKENSVLAAAIMEKIDPEGFLENKDLSAIFQEYDQKISAIWDAIDDLAGRIQSIVFVPTKVNDGGVDVSMGGYYIAASKAEDNIQLASQPKVKVAFRVAPAALAETLAKKINEGEVKASFIPEVVTRAAEAPVTYEGDVLAEDGKLIFTAVANSEVYAKLDRDETFAVALCLSQEAKKDDKGNYETLGFEITSPYITTDGDSNSVKSNFVLAHEVDGKLVAYAYKPIAYELPWNSEESITLLEDYVLGYRYGSDAKILTMEEAAKAYLWDEGVAEKLGFKYEHTAITYQKQGMGADIYATQTQLTVTPAKVTDKANVNAPVTVANSAKKDIANVGDVLTLTDKVWITDGEKEIAFNVPTVKSTVTILGDLLKTMNIDLNFVWKYTNYASNAYEAEITIPAEDHMNWEKFNQLPDSFTVSLTLPEKSEVATNGSAITLTFERKEMLNAESAQQFVVTAANYVTGDGEAEYETEVNLRDDSDAKLNTYVAFNGKVTFKGLPAMNFEVKNSNIAKVNADYSVTLDGKFNETLYAQAQDYFDKAEEVTTFLTNLTMNYNGVKQAADLDATPMIPAVNPNIESGKLFKLWFNSSGFNWEKQPSYMYTVPTGEDKGVIIGMKGNAEVFMLNLTGSYELTNTIYKLQPNSAYLYDGVGGANPYIYINGGVEGDAFNLANINLTNAYTVSEEAAKAGATQAFELVTKTPEGYGSNTLPTIASGVMDWNNCILDKVTVKTTLYNDKTEVLDTKVFDVVLKEPIAFDSWKFYGGSKIEVSTTKEATFNLQEKVLAATSTGSTYGTIVAIDIYGNALYKSGVLTKLASEDAGYDIEVSYGNVVWTNATETIEGVTVKDGVITVPKGNEQLAKEITGTVKVTYTYKYAWVPVEKDGKVTGYERKKFSFDIPVAFKNAPAIEK
;
A
#
# COMPACT_ATOMS: atom_id res chain seq x y z
N MET A 1 -15.68 91.05 -6.52
CA MET A 1 -17.06 91.26 -7.03
C MET A 1 -17.97 90.80 -5.90
N LEU A 2 -18.29 91.70 -4.97
CA LEU A 2 -19.40 92.66 -5.08
C LEU A 2 -20.73 91.92 -5.31
N LEU A 3 -21.75 92.08 -4.49
CA LEU A 3 -21.97 92.96 -3.33
C LEU A 3 -23.26 92.38 -2.68
N THR A 4 -23.28 92.01 -1.39
CA THR A 4 -23.88 92.77 -0.25
C THR A 4 -25.42 92.81 -0.23
N GLY A 5 -26.09 92.90 0.90
CA GLY A 5 -25.71 93.23 2.29
C GLY A 5 -27.00 93.27 3.15
N THR A 6 -27.01 92.95 4.45
CA THR A 6 -26.61 93.72 5.67
C THR A 6 -27.39 95.01 6.01
N MET A 7 -27.74 95.15 7.32
CA MET A 7 -27.96 96.38 8.14
C MET A 7 -29.43 96.88 8.29
N LEU A 8 -29.96 97.54 9.36
CA LEU A 8 -29.56 98.06 10.71
C LEU A 8 -30.85 98.71 11.33
N ALA A 9 -31.24 98.55 12.62
CA ALA A 9 -31.04 99.40 13.83
C ALA A 9 -31.48 100.91 13.83
N GLY A 10 -32.31 101.35 14.81
CA GLY A 10 -32.52 102.77 15.22
C GLY A 10 -33.79 103.10 16.09
N VAL A 11 -33.65 103.97 17.11
CA VAL A 11 -34.64 104.38 18.18
C VAL A 11 -34.65 105.93 18.40
N GLY A 12 -35.80 106.58 18.76
CA GLY A 12 -35.84 107.74 19.72
C GLY A 12 -36.80 108.98 19.61
N CYS A 13 -37.95 108.96 20.33
CA CYS A 13 -38.66 109.97 21.18
C CYS A 13 -39.39 111.29 20.71
N LYS A 14 -40.74 111.27 20.87
CA LYS A 14 -41.74 112.27 21.39
C LYS A 14 -42.70 112.88 20.33
N ASP A 15 -44.01 112.68 20.53
CA ASP A 15 -45.17 113.01 19.66
C ASP A 15 -45.66 111.90 18.69
N TYR A 16 -45.73 110.67 19.22
CA TYR A 16 -45.95 109.40 18.50
C TYR A 16 -47.40 109.02 18.12
N ASP A 17 -48.46 109.59 18.70
CA ASP A 17 -49.81 108.99 18.55
C ASP A 17 -50.48 109.27 17.18
N ASP A 18 -50.25 110.45 16.59
CA ASP A 18 -50.95 110.83 15.35
C ASP A 18 -50.37 110.14 14.10
N ASP A 19 -49.06 109.91 14.07
CA ASP A 19 -48.39 109.15 13.01
C ASP A 19 -48.74 107.64 13.12
N ILE A 20 -48.98 107.13 14.35
CA ILE A 20 -49.47 105.75 14.60
C ILE A 20 -50.85 105.53 13.96
N ASP A 21 -51.77 106.47 14.10
CA ASP A 21 -53.13 106.31 13.58
C ASP A 21 -53.18 106.29 12.04
N ASN A 22 -52.32 107.03 11.36
CA ASN A 22 -52.21 106.96 9.90
C ASN A 22 -51.56 105.66 9.41
N LEU A 23 -50.53 105.17 10.12
CA LEU A 23 -49.96 103.84 9.85
C LEU A 23 -50.98 102.73 10.11
N GLN A 24 -51.82 102.85 11.14
CA GLN A 24 -52.88 101.89 11.44
C GLN A 24 -53.85 101.74 10.25
N LYS A 25 -54.16 102.85 9.57
CA LYS A 25 -55.06 102.86 8.41
C LYS A 25 -54.46 102.21 7.15
N GLU A 26 -53.16 102.39 6.90
CA GLU A 26 -52.45 101.68 5.82
C GLU A 26 -52.20 100.20 6.15
N VAL A 27 -51.98 99.87 7.43
CA VAL A 27 -51.87 98.48 7.92
C VAL A 27 -53.19 97.75 7.77
N ASP A 28 -54.32 98.38 8.08
CA ASP A 28 -55.63 97.75 7.93
C ASP A 28 -55.97 97.49 6.45
N ASP A 29 -55.55 98.36 5.52
CA ASP A 29 -55.72 98.16 4.07
C ASP A 29 -54.79 97.06 3.52
N LEU A 30 -53.57 96.92 4.07
CA LEU A 30 -52.65 95.80 3.79
C LEU A 30 -53.11 94.48 4.43
N LYS A 31 -53.75 94.54 5.60
CA LYS A 31 -54.39 93.38 6.24
C LYS A 31 -55.54 92.88 5.38
N GLY A 32 -56.34 93.77 4.79
CA GLY A 32 -57.35 93.43 3.80
C GLY A 32 -56.81 92.80 2.50
N GLN A 33 -55.51 92.98 2.18
CA GLN A 33 -54.84 92.38 1.01
C GLN A 33 -54.04 91.10 1.34
N ILE A 34 -53.71 90.83 2.61
CA ILE A 34 -53.17 89.55 3.11
C ILE A 34 -54.30 88.62 3.59
N GLU A 35 -55.46 89.14 3.98
CA GLU A 35 -56.71 88.38 4.12
C GLU A 35 -57.22 87.81 2.76
N LEU A 36 -56.49 88.04 1.65
CA LEU A 36 -56.59 87.32 0.37
C LEU A 36 -55.34 86.44 0.03
N LYS A 37 -54.38 86.31 0.97
CA LYS A 37 -53.15 85.49 0.92
C LYS A 37 -53.14 84.52 2.12
N ALA A 38 -53.58 83.28 1.87
CA ALA A 38 -53.96 82.24 2.84
C ALA A 38 -52.87 81.82 3.85
N ASP A 39 -52.77 82.65 4.89
CA ASP A 39 -52.88 82.36 6.32
C ASP A 39 -52.00 81.26 6.93
N ALA A 40 -50.94 81.73 7.59
CA ALA A 40 -50.06 81.01 8.50
C ALA A 40 -50.78 80.31 9.68
N SER A 41 -52.09 80.52 9.82
CA SER A 41 -52.96 79.69 10.64
C SER A 41 -52.93 78.21 10.24
N ALA A 42 -52.73 77.85 8.95
CA ALA A 42 -52.67 76.44 8.53
C ALA A 42 -51.40 75.72 9.01
N VAL A 43 -50.23 76.37 8.94
CA VAL A 43 -48.93 75.78 9.35
C VAL A 43 -48.74 75.83 10.87
N SER A 44 -49.13 76.93 11.53
CA SER A 44 -49.13 77.01 12.99
C SER A 44 -50.22 76.15 13.63
N SER A 45 -51.38 75.96 12.97
CA SER A 45 -52.38 74.97 13.42
C SER A 45 -51.91 73.54 13.20
N LEU A 46 -51.15 73.22 12.14
CA LEU A 46 -50.50 71.92 11.96
C LEU A 46 -49.46 71.64 13.05
N GLN A 47 -48.59 72.60 13.39
CA GLN A 47 -47.62 72.46 14.50
C GLN A 47 -48.29 72.35 15.88
N GLN A 48 -49.29 73.18 16.20
CA GLN A 48 -50.05 73.06 17.45
C GLN A 48 -50.87 71.77 17.53
N LYS A 49 -51.34 71.23 16.40
CA LYS A 49 -52.06 69.95 16.34
C LYS A 49 -51.13 68.74 16.46
N LEU A 50 -49.85 68.85 16.06
CA LEU A 50 -48.80 67.84 16.27
C LEU A 50 -48.27 67.83 17.72
N GLU A 51 -48.10 68.99 18.34
CA GLU A 51 -47.71 69.10 19.76
C GLU A 51 -48.84 68.69 20.74
N GLY A 52 -50.10 68.67 20.28
CA GLY A 52 -51.26 68.19 21.05
C GLY A 52 -51.52 66.68 20.96
N ILE A 53 -50.70 65.91 20.22
CA ILE A 53 -50.80 64.45 20.15
C ILE A 53 -50.11 63.87 21.38
N ASN A 54 -50.89 63.43 22.36
CA ASN A 54 -50.37 62.64 23.46
C ASN A 54 -50.18 61.19 23.00
N PHE A 55 -48.93 60.78 22.74
CA PHE A 55 -48.62 59.41 22.32
C PHE A 55 -48.99 58.36 23.39
N ASP A 56 -49.12 58.76 24.66
CA ASP A 56 -49.59 57.88 25.76
C ASP A 56 -51.07 57.49 25.61
N ASP A 57 -51.86 58.23 24.82
CA ASP A 57 -53.28 57.90 24.55
C ASP A 57 -53.47 56.94 23.36
N PHE A 58 -52.41 56.66 22.58
CA PHE A 58 -52.49 55.76 21.41
C PHE A 58 -52.12 54.31 21.71
N VAL A 59 -51.40 54.06 22.80
CA VAL A 59 -51.00 52.72 23.22
C VAL A 59 -51.06 52.64 24.73
N LYS A 60 -52.18 52.15 25.28
CA LYS A 60 -52.18 51.71 26.68
C LYS A 60 -51.41 50.41 26.78
N GLU A 61 -50.61 50.24 27.81
CA GLU A 61 -49.79 49.03 28.06
C GLU A 61 -50.62 47.73 27.98
N ALA A 62 -51.90 47.77 28.35
CA ALA A 62 -52.84 46.67 28.22
C ALA A 62 -53.25 46.38 26.76
N GLU A 63 -53.43 47.42 25.92
CA GLU A 63 -53.78 47.28 24.51
C GLU A 63 -52.55 46.87 23.67
N LEU A 64 -51.34 47.27 24.08
CA LEU A 64 -50.08 46.78 23.48
C LEU A 64 -49.89 45.28 23.74
N ASN A 65 -50.13 44.82 24.96
CA ASN A 65 -50.02 43.40 25.32
C ASN A 65 -51.04 42.51 24.58
N ASP A 66 -52.28 42.99 24.41
CA ASP A 66 -53.31 42.28 23.64
C ASP A 66 -53.01 42.30 22.12
N LEU A 67 -52.40 43.38 21.60
CA LEU A 67 -51.93 43.47 20.21
C LEU A 67 -50.73 42.52 19.97
N VAL A 68 -49.77 42.48 20.89
CA VAL A 68 -48.57 41.61 20.85
C VAL A 68 -48.98 40.12 20.89
N LYS A 69 -49.91 39.73 21.77
CA LYS A 69 -50.50 38.37 21.77
C LYS A 69 -51.31 38.08 20.50
N GLY A 70 -52.07 39.06 19.99
CA GLY A 70 -52.88 38.93 18.76
C GLY A 70 -52.05 38.77 17.47
N LEU A 71 -50.80 39.22 17.49
CA LEU A 71 -49.83 39.12 16.39
C LEU A 71 -48.91 37.88 16.50
N GLY A 72 -49.11 37.01 17.50
CA GLY A 72 -48.43 35.72 17.62
C GLY A 72 -47.16 35.70 18.49
N TYR A 73 -46.91 36.74 19.28
CA TYR A 73 -45.81 36.76 20.25
C TYR A 73 -46.19 36.08 21.57
N GLN A 74 -45.23 35.36 22.16
CA GLN A 74 -45.37 34.64 23.43
C GLN A 74 -44.91 35.50 24.61
N THR A 75 -45.62 35.44 25.73
CA THR A 75 -45.27 36.17 26.97
C THR A 75 -44.11 35.53 27.73
N ALA A 76 -43.55 36.21 28.74
CA ALA A 76 -42.52 35.63 29.61
C ALA A 76 -42.95 34.32 30.32
N GLU A 77 -44.26 34.12 30.54
CA GLU A 77 -44.81 32.83 31.02
C GLU A 77 -44.89 31.76 29.92
N ASP A 78 -45.18 32.15 28.68
CA ASP A 78 -45.23 31.23 27.52
C ASP A 78 -43.81 30.78 27.11
N VAL A 79 -42.81 31.67 27.18
CA VAL A 79 -41.39 31.34 26.99
C VAL A 79 -40.88 30.43 28.13
N LYS A 80 -41.35 30.64 29.37
CA LYS A 80 -41.11 29.73 30.51
C LYS A 80 -41.67 28.32 30.28
N ALA A 81 -42.73 28.17 29.47
CA ALA A 81 -43.36 26.88 29.17
C ALA A 81 -42.69 26.13 28.01
N LEU A 82 -41.89 26.81 27.17
CA LEU A 82 -41.16 26.25 26.03
C LEU A 82 -39.78 25.69 26.36
N ILE A 83 -39.37 25.73 27.63
CA ILE A 83 -38.16 25.06 28.11
C ILE A 83 -38.59 23.91 29.03
N PRO A 84 -38.91 22.71 28.49
CA PRO A 84 -38.98 21.50 29.31
C PRO A 84 -37.57 20.94 29.55
N GLU A 85 -37.41 20.17 30.63
CA GLU A 85 -36.18 19.42 30.89
C GLU A 85 -35.87 18.45 29.72
N GLY A 86 -34.92 18.84 28.88
CA GLY A 86 -34.42 18.06 27.74
C GLY A 86 -35.04 18.51 26.42
N MET A 87 -34.36 19.41 25.71
CA MET A 87 -34.81 19.91 24.40
C MET A 87 -34.60 18.85 23.30
N SER A 88 -35.63 18.60 22.50
CA SER A 88 -35.56 17.81 21.27
C SER A 88 -35.24 18.70 20.05
N GLU A 89 -34.88 18.07 18.92
CA GLU A 89 -34.60 18.79 17.65
C GLU A 89 -35.80 19.62 17.15
N GLU A 90 -37.02 19.17 17.46
CA GLU A 90 -38.26 19.87 17.10
C GLU A 90 -38.51 21.09 17.99
N ASP A 91 -38.15 21.03 19.28
CA ASP A 91 -38.23 22.17 20.21
C ASP A 91 -37.25 23.30 19.83
N VAL A 92 -36.06 22.94 19.36
CA VAL A 92 -35.08 23.90 18.82
C VAL A 92 -35.61 24.58 17.57
N LYS A 93 -36.24 23.81 16.68
CA LYS A 93 -36.78 24.33 15.41
C LYS A 93 -37.96 25.28 15.62
N ASP A 94 -38.83 24.99 16.58
CA ASP A 94 -39.97 25.86 16.92
C ASP A 94 -39.52 27.19 17.56
N ILE A 95 -38.46 27.18 18.37
CA ILE A 95 -37.83 28.40 18.90
C ILE A 95 -37.22 29.24 17.76
N PHE A 96 -36.60 28.59 16.77
CA PHE A 96 -36.06 29.25 15.58
C PHE A 96 -37.15 29.85 14.68
N ASP A 97 -38.25 29.14 14.43
CA ASP A 97 -39.38 29.64 13.64
C ASP A 97 -40.10 30.81 14.35
N ALA A 98 -40.14 30.81 15.69
CA ALA A 98 -40.64 31.94 16.48
C ALA A 98 -39.73 33.18 16.39
N GLN A 99 -38.41 33.01 16.37
CA GLN A 99 -37.46 34.12 16.19
C GLN A 99 -37.44 34.69 14.77
N ILE A 100 -37.65 33.85 13.74
CA ILE A 100 -37.80 34.31 12.34
C ILE A 100 -39.12 35.09 12.15
N LYS A 101 -40.20 34.71 12.83
CA LYS A 101 -41.45 35.48 12.83
C LYS A 101 -41.30 36.90 13.41
N ALA A 102 -40.43 37.10 14.40
CA ALA A 102 -40.19 38.42 14.99
C ALA A 102 -39.52 39.41 14.01
N LEU A 103 -38.78 38.91 13.01
CA LEU A 103 -38.16 39.71 11.94
C LEU A 103 -39.18 40.24 10.91
N ASP A 104 -40.31 39.54 10.71
CA ASP A 104 -41.37 39.94 9.76
C ASP A 104 -42.32 41.01 10.37
N THR A 105 -42.31 41.16 11.69
CA THR A 105 -43.24 42.04 12.41
C THR A 105 -42.88 43.53 12.34
N TRP A 106 -41.65 43.88 11.93
CA TRP A 106 -41.29 45.29 11.76
C TRP A 106 -42.08 45.95 10.62
N GLY A 107 -42.35 45.21 9.54
CA GLY A 107 -43.19 45.68 8.43
C GLY A 107 -44.67 45.82 8.82
N GLU A 108 -45.14 44.98 9.75
CA GLU A 108 -46.51 45.08 10.30
C GLU A 108 -46.66 46.25 11.29
N ILE A 109 -45.62 46.57 12.08
CA ILE A 109 -45.59 47.76 12.94
C ILE A 109 -45.60 49.04 12.08
N GLU A 110 -44.77 49.12 11.04
CA GLU A 110 -44.79 50.24 10.07
C GLU A 110 -46.18 50.38 9.43
N THR A 111 -46.81 49.27 9.04
CA THR A 111 -48.14 49.26 8.45
C THR A 111 -49.22 49.74 9.43
N ASN A 112 -49.15 49.32 10.69
CA ASN A 112 -50.13 49.67 11.73
C ASN A 112 -49.95 51.12 12.23
N ILE A 113 -48.73 51.62 12.37
CA ILE A 113 -48.46 53.04 12.64
C ILE A 113 -49.00 53.89 11.49
N GLY A 114 -48.72 53.49 10.24
CA GLY A 114 -49.24 54.17 9.06
C GLY A 114 -50.77 54.20 9.02
N LYS A 115 -51.43 53.14 9.50
CA LYS A 115 -52.89 53.07 9.60
C LYS A 115 -53.46 53.93 10.73
N ALA A 116 -52.88 53.88 11.93
CA ALA A 116 -53.31 54.65 13.09
C ALA A 116 -53.15 56.16 12.88
N VAL A 117 -52.03 56.58 12.29
CA VAL A 117 -51.79 57.98 11.92
C VAL A 117 -52.81 58.44 10.86
N LYS A 118 -53.13 57.59 9.88
CA LYS A 118 -54.11 57.91 8.83
C LYS A 118 -55.54 58.02 9.39
N GLU A 119 -55.92 57.16 10.32
CA GLU A 119 -57.22 57.23 11.02
C GLU A 119 -57.32 58.46 11.91
N TYR A 120 -56.25 58.83 12.61
CA TYR A 120 -56.22 60.06 13.40
C TYR A 120 -56.33 61.32 12.53
N LEU A 121 -55.60 61.36 11.42
CA LEU A 121 -55.66 62.48 10.46
C LEU A 121 -57.02 62.57 9.75
N ALA A 122 -57.74 61.45 9.60
CA ALA A 122 -59.10 61.45 9.03
C ALA A 122 -60.15 62.18 9.90
N SER A 123 -59.85 62.43 11.18
CA SER A 123 -60.70 63.20 12.10
C SER A 123 -60.48 64.73 12.03
N GLY A 124 -59.44 65.20 11.33
CA GLY A 124 -59.16 66.61 11.05
C GLY A 124 -59.50 67.01 9.61
N GLU A 125 -59.52 68.32 9.31
CA GLU A 125 -59.79 68.86 7.96
C GLU A 125 -58.61 68.70 6.97
N TYR A 126 -57.99 67.51 6.91
CA TYR A 126 -56.89 67.22 5.96
C TYR A 126 -57.43 66.52 4.70
N THR A 127 -56.94 66.91 3.51
CA THR A 127 -57.28 66.23 2.26
C THR A 127 -56.57 64.87 2.16
N ALA A 128 -57.13 63.94 1.39
CA ALA A 128 -56.56 62.59 1.25
C ALA A 128 -55.11 62.58 0.72
N ALA A 129 -54.72 63.60 -0.06
CA ALA A 129 -53.36 63.74 -0.56
C ALA A 129 -52.38 64.18 0.56
N GLU A 130 -52.78 65.15 1.38
CA GLU A 130 -51.98 65.62 2.52
C GLU A 130 -51.81 64.54 3.60
N GLN A 131 -52.87 63.74 3.84
CA GLN A 131 -52.79 62.60 4.76
C GLN A 131 -51.76 61.56 4.31
N ALA A 132 -51.69 61.28 2.99
CA ALA A 132 -50.74 60.32 2.45
C ALA A 132 -49.29 60.83 2.53
N GLU A 133 -49.07 62.12 2.31
CA GLU A 133 -47.74 62.74 2.40
C GLU A 133 -47.18 62.76 3.83
N ILE A 134 -48.04 63.05 4.81
CA ILE A 134 -47.67 63.03 6.24
C ILE A 134 -47.33 61.60 6.69
N VAL A 135 -48.18 60.62 6.36
CA VAL A 135 -47.94 59.20 6.70
C VAL A 135 -46.62 58.70 6.11
N ASN A 136 -46.35 58.99 4.83
CA ASN A 136 -45.12 58.56 4.17
C ASN A 136 -43.87 59.24 4.75
N THR A 137 -43.97 60.49 5.20
CA THR A 137 -42.84 61.22 5.81
C THR A 137 -42.49 60.64 7.18
N ILE A 138 -43.48 60.32 8.00
CA ILE A 138 -43.29 59.71 9.33
C ILE A 138 -42.69 58.31 9.19
N LEU A 139 -43.22 57.50 8.27
CA LEU A 139 -42.66 56.17 7.99
C LEU A 139 -41.23 56.27 7.44
N GLY A 140 -40.95 57.21 6.54
CA GLY A 140 -39.59 57.43 6.01
C GLY A 140 -38.56 57.82 7.07
N GLN A 141 -38.94 58.63 8.07
CA GLN A 141 -38.05 58.99 9.18
C GLN A 141 -37.77 57.82 10.14
N LEU A 142 -38.75 56.93 10.36
CA LEU A 142 -38.57 55.70 11.16
C LEU A 142 -37.63 54.70 10.50
N THR A 143 -37.70 54.54 9.17
CA THR A 143 -36.92 53.54 8.44
C THR A 143 -35.47 53.99 8.16
N GLU A 144 -35.19 55.30 8.08
CA GLU A 144 -33.84 55.83 7.84
C GLU A 144 -33.06 56.21 9.13
N ASP A 145 -33.61 55.95 10.32
CA ASP A 145 -32.91 56.19 11.58
C ASP A 145 -31.64 55.30 11.70
N PRO A 146 -30.45 55.87 11.91
CA PRO A 146 -29.20 55.13 12.01
C PRO A 146 -29.18 54.06 13.11
N GLN A 147 -29.79 54.32 14.27
CA GLN A 147 -29.82 53.36 15.39
C GLN A 147 -30.67 52.14 15.04
N VAL A 148 -31.81 52.34 14.37
CA VAL A 148 -32.69 51.25 13.92
C VAL A 148 -32.00 50.39 12.87
N LYS A 149 -31.25 51.01 11.96
CA LYS A 149 -30.47 50.32 10.92
C LYS A 149 -29.28 49.53 11.50
N ASP A 150 -28.61 50.08 12.50
CA ASP A 150 -27.49 49.44 13.19
C ASP A 150 -27.96 48.25 14.04
N ILE A 151 -29.10 48.38 14.75
CA ILE A 151 -29.72 47.26 15.48
C ILE A 151 -30.13 46.14 14.51
N LYS A 152 -30.74 46.48 13.37
CA LYS A 152 -31.13 45.51 12.33
C LYS A 152 -29.92 44.78 11.73
N THR A 153 -28.79 45.47 11.60
CA THR A 153 -27.54 44.90 11.09
C THR A 153 -26.87 44.03 12.15
N ALA A 154 -26.87 44.46 13.42
CA ALA A 154 -26.30 43.69 14.54
C ALA A 154 -27.05 42.37 14.79
N ILE A 155 -28.39 42.38 14.76
CA ILE A 155 -29.23 41.18 14.89
C ILE A 155 -28.97 40.20 13.73
N LYS A 156 -28.85 40.72 12.50
CA LYS A 156 -28.60 39.91 11.31
C LYS A 156 -27.20 39.26 11.33
N ASN A 157 -26.20 39.95 11.87
CA ASN A 157 -24.84 39.41 12.03
C ASN A 157 -24.75 38.41 13.20
N LEU A 158 -25.55 38.57 14.26
CA LEU A 158 -25.61 37.63 15.40
C LEU A 158 -26.24 36.28 15.01
N LEU A 159 -27.25 36.30 14.14
CA LEU A 159 -28.02 35.10 13.73
C LEU A 159 -27.50 34.40 12.46
N GLY A 160 -26.67 35.06 11.64
CA GLY A 160 -26.31 34.61 10.30
C GLY A 160 -24.98 33.83 10.18
N GLU A 161 -23.84 34.51 10.34
CA GLU A 161 -22.53 33.92 10.02
C GLU A 161 -21.87 33.23 11.23
N ASN A 162 -21.88 33.85 12.41
CA ASN A 162 -21.16 33.30 13.57
C ASN A 162 -21.87 32.11 14.25
N PHE A 163 -23.22 32.04 14.17
CA PHE A 163 -23.98 30.97 14.83
C PHE A 163 -23.96 29.66 14.01
N GLY A 164 -23.93 29.75 12.68
CA GLY A 164 -23.81 28.59 11.79
C GLY A 164 -22.46 27.87 11.89
N GLU A 165 -21.37 28.61 12.14
CA GLU A 165 -20.04 28.03 12.39
C GLU A 165 -19.96 27.34 13.76
N TYR A 166 -20.50 27.97 14.82
CA TYR A 166 -20.59 27.34 16.15
C TYR A 166 -21.40 26.04 16.15
N LEU A 167 -22.48 25.97 15.35
CA LEU A 167 -23.32 24.77 15.21
C LEU A 167 -22.68 23.66 14.38
N ASN A 168 -21.90 24.00 13.35
CA ASN A 168 -21.15 23.00 12.58
C ASN A 168 -19.99 22.41 13.39
N GLN A 169 -19.36 23.17 14.31
CA GLN A 169 -18.37 22.62 15.24
C GLN A 169 -18.98 21.67 16.27
N TYR A 170 -20.25 21.88 16.69
CA TYR A 170 -20.96 20.99 17.60
C TYR A 170 -21.63 19.77 16.92
N LYS A 171 -21.84 19.79 15.59
CA LYS A 171 -22.54 18.73 14.85
C LYS A 171 -21.63 17.62 14.30
N THR A 172 -20.31 17.78 14.33
CA THR A 172 -19.38 16.73 13.88
C THR A 172 -18.43 16.29 14.98
N THR A 173 -18.99 15.75 16.06
CA THR A 173 -18.32 14.69 16.80
C THR A 173 -19.37 13.70 17.28
N ASP A 174 -19.57 12.66 16.49
CA ASP A 174 -20.38 11.47 16.80
C ASP A 174 -19.69 10.57 17.85
N ASP A 175 -18.92 11.16 18.78
CA ASP A 175 -18.10 10.44 19.77
C ASP A 175 -18.56 10.62 21.23
N PHE A 176 -19.66 11.32 21.50
CA PHE A 176 -20.06 11.66 22.90
C PHE A 176 -21.27 10.91 23.49
N VAL A 177 -21.85 9.94 22.79
CA VAL A 177 -23.04 9.21 23.29
C VAL A 177 -22.74 7.76 23.71
N GLY A 178 -21.48 7.30 23.59
CA GLY A 178 -21.11 5.94 23.97
C GLY A 178 -20.51 5.74 25.38
N ALA A 179 -20.00 6.80 26.02
CA ALA A 179 -19.01 6.64 27.09
C ALA A 179 -19.16 7.60 28.30
N ILE A 180 -20.37 8.04 28.63
CA ILE A 180 -20.64 8.75 29.89
C ILE A 180 -21.52 7.86 30.76
N ASP A 181 -21.01 7.44 31.91
CA ASP A 181 -21.76 6.69 32.92
C ASP A 181 -22.78 7.60 33.64
N GLU A 182 -23.84 6.97 34.17
CA GLU A 182 -25.04 7.61 34.72
C GLU A 182 -24.74 8.69 35.79
N ALA A 183 -23.58 8.57 36.45
CA ALA A 183 -23.08 9.52 37.44
C ALA A 183 -22.58 10.85 36.83
N ALA A 184 -21.87 10.81 35.70
CA ALA A 184 -21.38 12.01 35.02
C ALA A 184 -22.52 12.75 34.30
N ALA A 185 -23.49 12.02 33.73
CA ALA A 185 -24.74 12.60 33.23
C ALA A 185 -25.56 13.29 34.34
N ALA A 186 -25.62 12.70 35.53
CA ALA A 186 -26.29 13.31 36.69
C ALA A 186 -25.57 14.56 37.23
N ALA A 187 -24.22 14.57 37.21
CA ALA A 187 -23.42 15.73 37.63
C ALA A 187 -23.58 16.93 36.69
N LEU A 188 -23.51 16.70 35.37
CA LEU A 188 -23.79 17.71 34.33
C LEU A 188 -25.23 18.24 34.42
N LYS A 189 -26.22 17.37 34.66
CA LYS A 189 -27.61 17.79 34.81
C LYS A 189 -27.82 18.67 36.06
N LYS A 190 -27.11 18.39 37.15
CA LYS A 190 -27.14 19.18 38.38
C LYS A 190 -26.51 20.57 38.21
N GLU A 191 -25.33 20.66 37.59
CA GLU A 191 -24.69 21.97 37.35
C GLU A 191 -25.45 22.81 36.32
N ASN A 192 -26.01 22.19 35.26
CA ASN A 192 -26.87 22.89 34.28
C ASN A 192 -28.12 23.48 34.95
N SER A 193 -28.69 22.77 35.93
CA SER A 193 -29.81 23.26 36.75
C SER A 193 -29.43 24.47 37.61
N VAL A 194 -28.21 24.51 38.14
CA VAL A 194 -27.71 25.64 38.95
C VAL A 194 -27.46 26.86 38.07
N LEU A 195 -26.90 26.67 36.87
CA LEU A 195 -26.72 27.74 35.88
C LEU A 195 -28.06 28.34 35.43
N ALA A 196 -29.03 27.50 35.09
CA ALA A 196 -30.37 27.93 34.69
C ALA A 196 -31.05 28.75 35.80
N ALA A 197 -30.89 28.35 37.06
CA ALA A 197 -31.40 29.10 38.20
C ALA A 197 -30.67 30.45 38.40
N ALA A 198 -29.34 30.48 38.27
CA ALA A 198 -28.55 31.70 38.43
C ALA A 198 -28.81 32.73 37.31
N ILE A 199 -29.03 32.29 36.07
CA ILE A 199 -29.45 33.16 34.96
C ILE A 199 -30.85 33.72 35.22
N MET A 200 -31.79 32.89 35.69
CA MET A 200 -33.16 33.34 36.01
C MET A 200 -33.21 34.37 37.15
N GLU A 201 -32.33 34.28 38.13
CA GLU A 201 -32.29 35.21 39.26
C GLU A 201 -31.76 36.61 38.88
N LYS A 202 -31.11 36.74 37.72
CA LYS A 202 -30.57 38.01 37.20
C LYS A 202 -31.43 38.67 36.12
N ILE A 203 -32.54 38.05 35.74
CA ILE A 203 -33.56 38.67 34.88
C ILE A 203 -34.36 39.64 35.77
N ASP A 204 -34.26 40.94 35.53
CA ASP A 204 -35.14 41.94 36.18
C ASP A 204 -36.61 41.62 35.81
N PRO A 205 -37.61 41.71 36.71
CA PRO A 205 -39.03 41.57 36.39
C PRO A 205 -39.54 42.35 35.16
N GLU A 206 -38.82 43.37 34.69
CA GLU A 206 -39.11 44.12 33.46
C GLU A 206 -38.52 43.49 32.16
N GLY A 207 -37.82 42.36 32.26
CA GLY A 207 -37.56 41.46 31.13
C GLY A 207 -36.23 41.59 30.38
N PHE A 208 -35.22 42.29 30.92
CA PHE A 208 -33.91 42.43 30.24
C PHE A 208 -32.71 41.94 31.10
N LEU A 209 -31.72 41.33 30.44
CA LEU A 209 -30.45 40.85 31.02
C LEU A 209 -29.28 41.76 30.55
N GLU A 210 -28.49 42.30 31.46
CA GLU A 210 -27.27 43.06 31.11
C GLU A 210 -26.13 42.11 30.67
N ASN A 211 -25.46 42.43 29.56
CA ASN A 211 -24.42 41.60 28.92
C ASN A 211 -23.25 41.22 29.87
N LYS A 212 -22.88 42.11 30.80
CA LYS A 212 -21.79 41.85 31.76
C LYS A 212 -22.14 40.74 32.76
N ASP A 213 -23.42 40.63 33.14
CA ASP A 213 -23.88 39.70 34.17
C ASP A 213 -24.01 38.28 33.60
N LEU A 214 -24.40 38.15 32.33
CA LEU A 214 -24.30 36.90 31.55
C LEU A 214 -22.85 36.43 31.37
N SER A 215 -21.93 37.35 31.03
CA SER A 215 -20.52 37.00 30.80
C SER A 215 -19.82 36.43 32.04
N ALA A 216 -20.10 36.97 33.23
CA ALA A 216 -19.52 36.48 34.49
C ALA A 216 -20.05 35.08 34.86
N ILE A 217 -21.35 34.84 34.66
CA ILE A 217 -21.99 33.55 34.90
C ILE A 217 -21.47 32.48 33.94
N PHE A 218 -21.31 32.81 32.65
CA PHE A 218 -20.73 31.89 31.67
C PHE A 218 -19.25 31.58 31.95
N GLN A 219 -18.45 32.54 32.41
CA GLN A 219 -17.06 32.28 32.81
C GLN A 219 -16.96 31.29 33.99
N GLU A 220 -17.84 31.42 35.00
CA GLU A 220 -17.85 30.50 36.14
C GLU A 220 -18.32 29.10 35.73
N TYR A 221 -19.22 29.03 34.76
CA TYR A 221 -19.68 27.77 34.18
C TYR A 221 -18.63 27.08 33.30
N ASP A 222 -17.91 27.84 32.47
CA ASP A 222 -16.79 27.37 31.65
C ASP A 222 -15.68 26.78 32.53
N GLN A 223 -15.37 27.41 33.68
CA GLN A 223 -14.39 26.86 34.62
C GLN A 223 -14.81 25.50 35.18
N LYS A 224 -16.10 25.30 35.46
CA LYS A 224 -16.64 24.02 35.93
C LYS A 224 -16.65 22.96 34.83
N ILE A 225 -16.97 23.35 33.59
CA ILE A 225 -16.88 22.48 32.41
C ILE A 225 -15.43 22.06 32.17
N SER A 226 -14.47 22.98 32.23
CA SER A 226 -13.03 22.66 32.12
C SER A 226 -12.59 21.67 33.19
N ALA A 227 -13.02 21.83 34.45
CA ALA A 227 -12.69 20.87 35.50
C ALA A 227 -13.28 19.46 35.26
N ILE A 228 -14.45 19.37 34.61
CA ILE A 228 -15.05 18.09 34.20
C ILE A 228 -14.26 17.48 33.03
N TRP A 229 -13.84 18.28 32.05
CA TRP A 229 -12.99 17.82 30.96
C TRP A 229 -11.62 17.34 31.45
N ASP A 230 -10.99 18.05 32.39
CA ASP A 230 -9.74 17.62 33.02
C ASP A 230 -9.91 16.28 33.75
N ALA A 231 -11.06 16.05 34.40
CA ALA A 231 -11.37 14.78 35.05
C ALA A 231 -11.66 13.63 34.05
N ILE A 232 -12.23 13.94 32.89
CA ILE A 232 -12.43 12.98 31.78
C ILE A 232 -11.09 12.65 31.12
N ASP A 233 -10.20 13.63 30.95
CA ASP A 233 -8.85 13.43 30.43
C ASP A 233 -7.99 12.60 31.41
N ASP A 234 -8.13 12.82 32.72
CA ASP A 234 -7.54 11.94 33.74
C ASP A 234 -8.10 10.51 33.63
N LEU A 235 -9.41 10.35 33.44
CA LEU A 235 -10.04 9.04 33.26
C LEU A 235 -9.55 8.32 31.98
N ALA A 236 -9.39 9.05 30.88
CA ALA A 236 -8.84 8.56 29.62
C ALA A 236 -7.34 8.21 29.73
N GLY A 237 -6.62 8.95 30.57
CA GLY A 237 -5.21 8.73 30.93
C GLY A 237 -4.98 7.66 32.00
N ARG A 238 -6.00 6.92 32.46
CA ARG A 238 -5.84 5.81 33.41
C ARG A 238 -5.43 4.51 32.73
N ILE A 239 -4.92 3.59 33.55
CA ILE A 239 -4.56 2.23 33.14
C ILE A 239 -5.83 1.50 32.68
N GLN A 240 -5.87 1.13 31.41
CA GLN A 240 -6.95 0.35 30.78
C GLN A 240 -6.70 -1.16 30.92
N SER A 241 -5.45 -1.59 30.80
CA SER A 241 -5.07 -2.98 31.01
C SER A 241 -3.61 -3.12 31.43
N ILE A 242 -3.32 -4.18 32.17
CA ILE A 242 -1.97 -4.67 32.44
C ILE A 242 -1.88 -6.14 32.03
N VAL A 243 -0.94 -6.46 31.13
CA VAL A 243 -0.81 -7.79 30.54
C VAL A 243 0.63 -8.26 30.65
N PHE A 244 0.82 -9.48 31.17
CA PHE A 244 2.15 -10.09 31.25
C PHE A 244 2.76 -10.28 29.85
N VAL A 245 4.05 -9.98 29.72
CA VAL A 245 4.82 -10.14 28.48
C VAL A 245 5.87 -11.24 28.69
N PRO A 246 5.71 -12.43 28.06
CA PRO A 246 6.69 -13.50 28.16
C PRO A 246 8.00 -13.10 27.50
N THR A 247 9.12 -13.38 28.17
CA THR A 247 10.47 -13.16 27.61
C THR A 247 11.01 -14.39 26.87
N LYS A 248 10.39 -15.57 27.07
CA LYS A 248 10.60 -16.81 26.33
C LYS A 248 9.26 -17.52 26.15
N VAL A 249 9.07 -18.19 25.00
CA VAL A 249 7.90 -19.02 24.73
C VAL A 249 8.37 -20.47 24.73
N ASN A 250 7.95 -21.26 25.72
CA ASN A 250 8.23 -22.69 25.77
C ASN A 250 7.05 -23.47 25.18
N ASP A 251 7.30 -24.65 24.59
CA ASP A 251 6.32 -25.50 23.87
C ASP A 251 5.18 -26.09 24.75
N GLY A 252 5.01 -25.62 25.98
CA GLY A 252 4.02 -26.14 26.95
C GLY A 252 3.08 -25.12 27.61
N GLY A 253 3.29 -23.81 27.42
CA GLY A 253 2.51 -22.77 28.11
C GLY A 253 3.35 -21.54 28.46
N VAL A 254 2.70 -20.52 29.03
CA VAL A 254 3.38 -19.30 29.52
C VAL A 254 3.71 -19.48 30.99
N ASP A 255 4.86 -20.06 31.29
CA ASP A 255 5.37 -20.20 32.67
C ASP A 255 6.45 -19.15 32.94
N VAL A 256 6.34 -18.45 34.08
CA VAL A 256 7.46 -17.68 34.63
C VAL A 256 8.29 -18.58 35.51
N SER A 257 9.49 -18.90 35.03
CA SER A 257 10.42 -19.67 35.83
C SER A 257 10.96 -18.83 36.97
N MET A 258 10.51 -19.19 38.18
CA MET A 258 11.05 -18.74 39.45
C MET A 258 12.18 -19.68 39.87
N GLY A 259 12.94 -20.24 38.93
CA GLY A 259 14.16 -21.01 39.16
C GLY A 259 15.41 -20.13 39.04
N GLY A 260 16.44 -20.46 39.81
CA GLY A 260 17.72 -19.74 39.80
C GLY A 260 18.72 -20.30 38.78
N TYR A 261 19.85 -19.61 38.66
CA TYR A 261 21.02 -20.14 37.99
C TYR A 261 21.95 -20.82 38.99
N TYR A 262 22.53 -21.95 38.58
CA TYR A 262 23.52 -22.66 39.39
C TYR A 262 24.66 -23.22 38.54
N ILE A 263 25.79 -23.51 39.18
CA ILE A 263 26.89 -24.25 38.57
C ILE A 263 26.76 -25.70 39.00
N ALA A 264 26.47 -26.59 38.04
CA ALA A 264 26.30 -28.01 38.31
C ALA A 264 27.61 -28.69 38.71
N ALA A 265 27.61 -29.34 39.87
CA ALA A 265 28.66 -30.24 40.32
C ALA A 265 28.32 -31.70 39.93
N SER A 266 29.22 -32.64 40.24
CA SER A 266 29.00 -34.07 40.02
C SER A 266 27.88 -34.65 40.91
N LYS A 267 27.56 -33.97 42.01
CA LYS A 267 26.44 -34.28 42.91
C LYS A 267 25.63 -33.01 43.15
N ALA A 268 24.31 -33.14 43.24
CA ALA A 268 23.42 -31.99 43.40
C ALA A 268 23.66 -31.19 44.70
N GLU A 269 24.01 -31.87 45.80
CA GLU A 269 24.38 -31.26 47.09
C GLU A 269 25.61 -30.33 47.01
N ASP A 270 26.48 -30.57 46.04
CA ASP A 270 27.71 -29.82 45.82
C ASP A 270 27.54 -28.67 44.82
N ASN A 271 26.35 -28.49 44.23
CA ASN A 271 26.08 -27.38 43.31
C ASN A 271 26.39 -26.03 43.97
N ILE A 272 26.91 -25.10 43.18
CA ILE A 272 27.10 -23.70 43.58
C ILE A 272 25.86 -22.93 43.13
N GLN A 273 25.05 -22.49 44.08
CA GLN A 273 23.87 -21.66 43.79
C GLN A 273 24.34 -20.22 43.57
N LEU A 274 23.93 -19.61 42.45
CA LEU A 274 24.31 -18.23 42.14
C LEU A 274 23.33 -17.21 42.73
N ALA A 275 22.14 -17.66 43.14
CA ALA A 275 21.16 -16.88 43.89
C ALA A 275 20.58 -17.74 45.02
N SER A 276 20.48 -17.20 46.24
CA SER A 276 19.94 -17.89 47.43
C SER A 276 18.42 -17.87 47.47
N GLN A 277 17.81 -16.92 46.78
CA GLN A 277 16.37 -16.85 46.53
C GLN A 277 16.14 -16.77 45.02
N PRO A 278 15.09 -17.40 44.49
CA PRO A 278 14.81 -17.31 43.07
C PRO A 278 14.28 -15.92 42.70
N LYS A 279 14.98 -15.32 41.75
CA LYS A 279 14.72 -13.95 41.28
C LYS A 279 14.57 -13.98 39.77
N VAL A 280 13.58 -13.26 39.27
CA VAL A 280 13.33 -13.17 37.83
C VAL A 280 12.78 -11.81 37.47
N LYS A 281 13.18 -11.30 36.29
CA LYS A 281 12.56 -10.10 35.73
C LYS A 281 11.24 -10.48 35.07
N VAL A 282 10.14 -9.88 35.53
CA VAL A 282 8.81 -10.01 34.93
C VAL A 282 8.36 -8.68 34.37
N ALA A 283 7.84 -8.69 33.14
CA ALA A 283 7.41 -7.50 32.44
C ALA A 283 5.89 -7.51 32.24
N PHE A 284 5.24 -6.39 32.51
CA PHE A 284 3.81 -6.18 32.31
C PHE A 284 3.59 -4.98 31.40
N ARG A 285 3.00 -5.21 30.23
CA ARG A 285 2.62 -4.15 29.30
C ARG A 285 1.44 -3.36 29.87
N VAL A 286 1.56 -2.05 29.83
CA VAL A 286 0.52 -1.10 30.25
C VAL A 286 -0.18 -0.54 29.03
N ALA A 287 -1.50 -0.42 29.07
CA ALA A 287 -2.28 0.31 28.09
C ALA A 287 -2.96 1.52 28.75
N PRO A 288 -2.79 2.75 28.25
CA PRO A 288 -1.86 3.16 27.19
C PRO A 288 -0.37 3.00 27.57
N ALA A 289 0.47 2.75 26.56
CA ALA A 289 1.92 2.52 26.74
C ALA A 289 2.64 3.73 27.38
N ALA A 290 2.19 4.94 27.09
CA ALA A 290 2.78 6.18 27.62
C ALA A 290 2.71 6.30 29.15
N LEU A 291 1.85 5.53 29.83
CA LEU A 291 1.72 5.58 31.28
C LEU A 291 2.82 4.82 32.03
N ALA A 292 3.54 3.91 31.36
CA ALA A 292 4.50 3.04 32.04
C ALA A 292 5.60 3.83 32.78
N GLU A 293 6.16 4.87 32.15
CA GLU A 293 7.19 5.72 32.79
C GLU A 293 6.66 6.44 34.03
N THR A 294 5.46 7.02 33.92
CA THR A 294 4.81 7.73 35.03
C THR A 294 4.49 6.77 36.17
N LEU A 295 4.02 5.56 35.87
CA LEU A 295 3.68 4.56 36.87
C LEU A 295 4.92 3.99 37.57
N ALA A 296 5.98 3.67 36.84
CA ALA A 296 7.23 3.21 37.45
C ALA A 296 7.75 4.25 38.46
N LYS A 297 7.76 5.53 38.08
CA LYS A 297 8.12 6.63 38.98
C LYS A 297 7.22 6.68 40.22
N LYS A 298 5.89 6.69 40.04
CA LYS A 298 4.93 6.74 41.15
C LYS A 298 5.00 5.52 42.07
N ILE A 299 5.33 4.33 41.54
CA ILE A 299 5.54 3.13 42.36
C ILE A 299 6.80 3.28 43.21
N ASN A 300 7.91 3.73 42.62
CA ASN A 300 9.17 3.93 43.34
C ASN A 300 9.08 5.07 44.38
N GLU A 301 8.25 6.09 44.14
CA GLU A 301 7.95 7.17 45.09
C GLU A 301 6.92 6.76 46.18
N GLY A 302 6.31 5.57 46.06
CA GLY A 302 5.34 5.03 47.02
C GLY A 302 3.91 5.58 46.87
N GLU A 303 3.63 6.32 45.80
CA GLU A 303 2.28 6.88 45.51
C GLU A 303 1.32 5.83 44.94
N VAL A 304 1.85 4.83 44.21
CA VAL A 304 1.10 3.68 43.69
C VAL A 304 1.66 2.41 44.34
N LYS A 305 0.79 1.62 44.98
CA LYS A 305 1.15 0.36 45.59
C LYS A 305 1.17 -0.76 44.54
N ALA A 306 2.31 -1.39 44.32
CA ALA A 306 2.43 -2.63 43.56
C ALA A 306 2.52 -3.85 44.48
N SER A 307 1.83 -4.94 44.15
CA SER A 307 1.92 -6.20 44.89
C SER A 307 1.64 -7.40 44.00
N PHE A 308 2.34 -8.52 44.23
CA PHE A 308 2.01 -9.80 43.60
C PHE A 308 1.01 -10.55 44.46
N ILE A 309 -0.17 -10.82 43.90
CA ILE A 309 -1.23 -11.55 44.57
C ILE A 309 -1.28 -13.00 44.07
N PRO A 310 -1.38 -13.98 44.97
CA PRO A 310 -1.50 -15.39 44.61
C PRO A 310 -2.95 -15.87 44.50
N GLU A 311 -3.17 -16.92 43.71
CA GLU A 311 -4.48 -17.57 43.64
C GLU A 311 -4.77 -18.43 44.90
N VAL A 312 -3.73 -19.00 45.54
CA VAL A 312 -3.88 -19.93 46.67
C VAL A 312 -3.00 -19.55 47.86
N VAL A 313 -3.54 -18.77 48.81
CA VAL A 313 -3.03 -18.72 50.18
C VAL A 313 -4.17 -18.52 51.17
N THR A 314 -4.19 -19.27 52.27
CA THR A 314 -5.10 -19.01 53.39
C THR A 314 -4.79 -17.62 53.95
N ARG A 315 -5.84 -16.88 54.35
CA ARG A 315 -5.91 -15.44 54.69
C ARG A 315 -4.92 -14.93 55.77
N ALA A 316 -3.96 -15.73 56.23
CA ALA A 316 -3.03 -15.45 57.32
C ALA A 316 -1.54 -15.71 56.99
N ALA A 317 -1.15 -15.99 55.74
CA ALA A 317 0.25 -16.20 55.35
C ALA A 317 0.84 -15.04 54.53
N GLU A 318 2.16 -14.85 54.67
CA GLU A 318 2.95 -13.83 53.96
C GLU A 318 2.81 -13.95 52.44
N ALA A 319 3.02 -12.84 51.73
CA ALA A 319 2.93 -12.81 50.27
C ALA A 319 3.96 -13.79 49.67
N PRO A 320 3.53 -14.72 48.81
CA PRO A 320 4.37 -15.80 48.27
C PRO A 320 5.44 -15.31 47.30
N VAL A 321 5.15 -14.21 46.61
CA VAL A 321 6.07 -13.51 45.71
C VAL A 321 6.05 -12.02 46.08
N THR A 322 7.22 -11.42 46.11
CA THR A 322 7.43 -9.98 46.32
C THR A 322 8.28 -9.41 45.19
N TYR A 323 8.70 -8.15 45.28
CA TYR A 323 9.67 -7.58 44.35
C TYR A 323 10.73 -6.79 45.11
N GLU A 324 11.92 -6.67 44.52
CA GLU A 324 13.04 -5.90 45.06
C GLU A 324 13.57 -4.88 44.04
N GLY A 325 14.22 -3.83 44.55
CA GLY A 325 14.76 -2.74 43.74
C GLY A 325 13.70 -1.82 43.11
N ASP A 326 14.17 -0.89 42.29
CA ASP A 326 13.31 0.04 41.57
C ASP A 326 12.57 -0.66 40.42
N VAL A 327 11.30 -0.30 40.23
CA VAL A 327 10.51 -0.68 39.06
C VAL A 327 10.97 0.15 37.87
N LEU A 328 11.25 -0.52 36.75
CA LEU A 328 11.71 0.13 35.52
C LEU A 328 10.57 0.25 34.51
N ALA A 329 10.65 1.24 33.62
CA ALA A 329 9.76 1.40 32.49
C ALA A 329 10.54 1.37 31.17
N GLU A 330 10.13 0.51 30.25
CA GLU A 330 10.74 0.40 28.91
C GLU A 330 9.66 -0.04 27.90
N ASP A 331 9.57 0.62 26.75
CA ASP A 331 8.63 0.31 25.67
C ASP A 331 7.16 0.10 26.11
N GLY A 332 6.70 0.93 27.06
CA GLY A 332 5.35 0.83 27.61
C GLY A 332 5.11 -0.38 28.54
N LYS A 333 6.18 -0.97 29.10
CA LYS A 333 6.12 -2.08 30.06
C LYS A 333 6.68 -1.65 31.41
N LEU A 334 6.07 -2.14 32.48
CA LEU A 334 6.64 -2.12 33.82
C LEU A 334 7.44 -3.40 34.04
N ILE A 335 8.68 -3.26 34.51
CA ILE A 335 9.59 -4.39 34.74
C ILE A 335 9.88 -4.47 36.23
N PHE A 336 9.52 -5.60 36.83
CA PHE A 336 9.75 -5.91 38.24
C PHE A 336 10.80 -7.01 38.37
N THR A 337 11.68 -6.91 39.37
CA THR A 337 12.50 -8.04 39.83
C THR A 337 11.69 -8.80 40.87
N ALA A 338 10.95 -9.82 40.44
CA ALA A 338 10.12 -10.63 41.31
C ALA A 338 10.99 -11.60 42.12
N VAL A 339 10.65 -11.77 43.40
CA VAL A 339 11.36 -12.62 44.37
C VAL A 339 10.38 -13.59 44.99
N ALA A 340 10.57 -14.89 44.75
CA ALA A 340 9.78 -15.93 45.40
C ALA A 340 10.34 -16.23 46.80
N ASN A 341 9.45 -16.41 47.79
CA ASN A 341 9.91 -16.84 49.11
C ASN A 341 10.32 -18.33 49.11
N SER A 342 11.07 -18.74 50.13
CA SER A 342 11.62 -20.10 50.22
C SER A 342 10.57 -21.21 50.29
N GLU A 343 9.38 -20.94 50.86
CA GLU A 343 8.30 -21.92 50.96
C GLU A 343 7.63 -22.19 49.61
N VAL A 344 7.44 -21.15 48.81
CA VAL A 344 6.84 -21.22 47.48
C VAL A 344 7.78 -21.92 46.53
N TYR A 345 9.06 -21.56 46.54
CA TYR A 345 10.05 -22.21 45.72
C TYR A 345 10.18 -23.72 46.03
N ALA A 346 10.18 -24.11 47.31
CA ALA A 346 10.21 -25.51 47.71
C ALA A 346 8.95 -26.31 47.30
N LYS A 347 7.83 -25.64 47.00
CA LYS A 347 6.63 -26.26 46.44
C LYS A 347 6.73 -26.38 44.92
N LEU A 348 7.19 -25.32 44.25
CA LEU A 348 7.43 -25.30 42.81
C LEU A 348 8.44 -26.39 42.38
N ASP A 349 9.52 -26.59 43.14
CA ASP A 349 10.52 -27.65 42.93
C ASP A 349 9.96 -29.08 43.11
N ARG A 350 8.76 -29.21 43.69
CA ARG A 350 8.03 -30.48 43.86
C ARG A 350 6.87 -30.63 42.87
N ASP A 351 6.90 -29.90 41.76
CA ASP A 351 5.87 -29.87 40.71
C ASP A 351 4.47 -29.41 41.19
N GLU A 352 4.40 -28.64 42.29
CA GLU A 352 3.13 -27.98 42.68
C GLU A 352 2.94 -26.70 41.84
N THR A 353 1.78 -26.51 41.20
CA THR A 353 1.51 -25.32 40.39
C THR A 353 1.10 -24.12 41.24
N PHE A 354 1.76 -22.98 41.05
CA PHE A 354 1.45 -21.73 41.72
C PHE A 354 1.19 -20.62 40.69
N ALA A 355 0.13 -19.83 40.87
CA ALA A 355 -0.22 -18.74 39.97
C ALA A 355 -0.23 -17.40 40.70
N VAL A 356 0.33 -16.37 40.06
CA VAL A 356 0.45 -15.01 40.59
C VAL A 356 -0.07 -13.97 39.60
N ALA A 357 -0.58 -12.85 40.11
CA ALA A 357 -0.99 -11.69 39.32
C ALA A 357 -0.37 -10.41 39.91
N LEU A 358 -0.10 -9.41 39.06
CA LEU A 358 0.31 -8.08 39.50
C LEU A 358 -0.94 -7.27 39.83
N CYS A 359 -1.01 -6.73 41.04
CA CYS A 359 -2.03 -5.76 41.46
C CYS A 359 -1.37 -4.40 41.70
N LEU A 360 -1.88 -3.36 41.03
CA LEU A 360 -1.52 -1.96 41.21
C LEU A 360 -2.71 -1.22 41.84
N SER A 361 -2.48 -0.50 42.93
CA SER A 361 -3.53 0.31 43.58
C SER A 361 -3.06 1.67 44.06
N GLN A 362 -3.96 2.65 44.02
CA GLN A 362 -3.77 4.00 44.52
C GLN A 362 -5.08 4.46 45.19
N GLU A 363 -4.98 5.05 46.39
CA GLU A 363 -6.16 5.61 47.07
C GLU A 363 -6.59 6.94 46.43
N ALA A 364 -7.89 7.23 46.49
CA ALA A 364 -8.43 8.50 46.02
C ALA A 364 -8.06 9.64 46.97
N LYS A 365 -7.48 10.72 46.45
CA LYS A 365 -7.12 11.93 47.20
C LYS A 365 -8.04 13.09 46.82
N LYS A 366 -8.47 13.88 47.79
CA LYS A 366 -9.27 15.10 47.58
C LYS A 366 -8.47 16.34 47.97
N ASP A 367 -8.68 17.43 47.26
CA ASP A 367 -8.14 18.74 47.59
C ASP A 367 -8.90 19.39 48.77
N ASP A 368 -8.38 20.52 49.27
CA ASP A 368 -8.94 21.28 50.39
C ASP A 368 -10.35 21.85 50.11
N LYS A 369 -10.81 21.81 48.85
CA LYS A 369 -12.12 22.27 48.40
C LYS A 369 -13.11 21.12 48.22
N GLY A 370 -12.68 19.87 48.49
CA GLY A 370 -13.49 18.67 48.39
C GLY A 370 -13.58 18.06 46.98
N ASN A 371 -12.83 18.59 46.01
CA ASN A 371 -12.70 18.04 44.67
C ASN A 371 -11.68 16.89 44.68
N TYR A 372 -11.82 15.92 43.79
CA TYR A 372 -10.83 14.84 43.68
C TYR A 372 -9.55 15.38 43.02
N GLU A 373 -8.43 15.27 43.73
CA GLU A 373 -7.07 15.49 43.21
C GLU A 373 -6.58 14.22 42.49
N THR A 374 -6.97 13.03 42.97
CA THR A 374 -6.83 11.75 42.28
C THR A 374 -8.06 10.87 42.56
N LEU A 375 -8.58 10.16 41.54
CA LEU A 375 -9.80 9.36 41.68
C LEU A 375 -9.61 7.97 42.30
N GLY A 376 -8.36 7.56 42.56
CA GLY A 376 -8.00 6.23 43.05
C GLY A 376 -8.28 5.12 42.03
N PHE A 377 -7.48 4.06 42.06
CA PHE A 377 -7.66 2.90 41.18
C PHE A 377 -7.15 1.61 41.83
N GLU A 378 -7.68 0.48 41.38
CA GLU A 378 -7.12 -0.84 41.63
C GLU A 378 -7.25 -1.64 40.33
N ILE A 379 -6.13 -2.18 39.84
CA ILE A 379 -6.11 -3.02 38.64
C ILE A 379 -5.23 -4.24 38.88
N THR A 380 -5.73 -5.41 38.46
CA THR A 380 -5.06 -6.70 38.62
C THR A 380 -4.86 -7.34 37.24
N SER A 381 -3.65 -7.84 36.96
CA SER A 381 -3.36 -8.56 35.73
C SER A 381 -4.03 -9.94 35.73
N PRO A 382 -4.13 -10.61 34.57
CA PRO A 382 -4.38 -12.05 34.56
C PRO A 382 -3.35 -12.81 35.42
N TYR A 383 -3.79 -13.91 36.03
CA TYR A 383 -2.90 -14.83 36.72
C TYR A 383 -1.99 -15.55 35.72
N ILE A 384 -0.71 -15.63 36.06
CA ILE A 384 0.32 -16.35 35.31
C ILE A 384 0.83 -17.50 36.16
N THR A 385 1.11 -18.64 35.52
CA THR A 385 1.68 -19.81 36.18
C THR A 385 3.19 -19.60 36.41
N THR A 386 3.68 -20.20 37.49
CA THR A 386 5.10 -20.17 37.87
C THR A 386 5.62 -21.59 37.99
N ASP A 387 6.89 -21.78 37.64
CA ASP A 387 7.65 -23.03 37.81
C ASP A 387 8.91 -22.80 38.64
N GLY A 388 9.53 -23.87 39.12
CA GLY A 388 10.74 -23.84 39.94
C GLY A 388 12.01 -24.24 39.19
N ASP A 389 11.98 -24.33 37.86
CA ASP A 389 13.03 -24.97 37.06
C ASP A 389 14.34 -24.17 37.08
N SER A 390 15.30 -24.63 37.88
CA SER A 390 16.63 -24.03 37.92
C SER A 390 17.49 -24.48 36.73
N ASN A 391 18.28 -23.56 36.19
CA ASN A 391 19.12 -23.81 35.02
C ASN A 391 20.60 -23.90 35.38
N SER A 392 21.25 -24.98 34.95
CA SER A 392 22.70 -25.10 35.03
C SER A 392 23.36 -24.20 33.99
N VAL A 393 24.22 -23.28 34.44
CA VAL A 393 24.97 -22.35 33.59
C VAL A 393 26.45 -22.69 33.52
N LYS A 394 26.84 -23.90 33.93
CA LYS A 394 28.24 -24.34 33.94
C LYS A 394 28.96 -24.12 32.61
N SER A 395 28.27 -24.32 31.48
CA SER A 395 28.83 -24.16 30.13
C SER A 395 29.14 -22.72 29.72
N ASN A 396 28.67 -21.74 30.50
CA ASN A 396 28.85 -20.33 30.18
C ASN A 396 30.13 -19.79 30.82
N PHE A 397 30.69 -20.46 31.83
CA PHE A 397 31.95 -20.06 32.42
C PHE A 397 33.13 -20.45 31.54
N VAL A 398 34.02 -19.50 31.30
CA VAL A 398 35.22 -19.64 30.47
C VAL A 398 36.44 -19.05 31.18
N LEU A 399 37.62 -19.54 30.85
CA LEU A 399 38.87 -18.86 31.20
C LEU A 399 39.11 -17.78 30.13
N ALA A 400 39.39 -16.54 30.53
CA ALA A 400 39.54 -15.42 29.62
C ALA A 400 40.69 -14.48 30.05
N HIS A 401 41.20 -13.67 29.14
CA HIS A 401 42.19 -12.62 29.43
C HIS A 401 41.80 -11.33 28.70
N GLU A 402 42.34 -10.19 29.13
CA GLU A 402 41.98 -8.88 28.56
C GLU A 402 42.84 -8.54 27.33
N VAL A 403 42.19 -8.16 26.24
CA VAL A 403 42.79 -7.65 25.00
C VAL A 403 42.01 -6.40 24.58
N ASP A 404 42.70 -5.26 24.42
CA ASP A 404 42.10 -3.97 24.03
C ASP A 404 40.87 -3.56 24.87
N GLY A 405 40.91 -3.82 26.18
CA GLY A 405 39.80 -3.50 27.09
C GLY A 405 38.62 -4.47 27.04
N LYS A 406 38.77 -5.65 26.41
CA LYS A 406 37.73 -6.68 26.30
C LYS A 406 38.26 -8.06 26.70
N LEU A 407 37.42 -8.85 27.37
CA LEU A 407 37.76 -10.24 27.69
C LEU A 407 37.65 -11.13 26.44
N VAL A 408 38.70 -11.92 26.19
CA VAL A 408 38.79 -12.92 25.12
C VAL A 408 38.94 -14.30 25.74
N ALA A 409 38.15 -15.28 25.28
CA ALA A 409 38.17 -16.64 25.82
C ALA A 409 39.41 -17.39 25.36
N TYR A 410 39.89 -18.28 26.22
CA TYR A 410 40.91 -19.26 25.87
C TYR A 410 40.47 -20.12 24.67
N ALA A 411 41.23 -20.04 23.57
CA ALA A 411 40.89 -20.63 22.27
C ALA A 411 41.26 -22.12 22.12
N TYR A 412 41.40 -22.87 23.21
CA TYR A 412 41.83 -24.29 23.20
C TYR A 412 43.19 -24.54 22.49
N LYS A 413 44.03 -23.50 22.37
CA LYS A 413 45.39 -23.54 21.85
C LYS A 413 46.39 -23.23 22.97
N PRO A 414 47.64 -23.72 22.91
CA PRO A 414 48.64 -23.36 23.91
C PRO A 414 48.80 -21.84 24.04
N ILE A 415 48.83 -21.35 25.28
CA ILE A 415 49.10 -19.96 25.61
C ILE A 415 50.61 -19.75 25.49
N ALA A 416 51.02 -18.95 24.52
CA ALA A 416 52.42 -18.72 24.22
C ALA A 416 52.98 -17.58 25.08
N TYR A 417 54.13 -17.84 25.69
CA TYR A 417 54.94 -16.88 26.40
C TYR A 417 56.34 -16.88 25.78
N GLU A 418 56.93 -15.71 25.65
CA GLU A 418 58.24 -15.53 25.05
C GLU A 418 59.25 -15.13 26.11
N LEU A 419 60.38 -15.85 26.16
CA LEU A 419 61.46 -15.56 27.08
C LEU A 419 62.76 -15.33 26.29
N PRO A 420 63.24 -14.09 26.18
CA PRO A 420 64.53 -13.83 25.55
C PRO A 420 65.66 -14.58 26.28
N TRP A 421 66.59 -15.21 25.55
CA TRP A 421 67.64 -16.06 26.14
C TRP A 421 68.55 -15.33 27.15
N ASN A 422 68.65 -14.01 27.03
CA ASN A 422 69.45 -13.14 27.88
C ASN A 422 68.64 -12.39 28.97
N SER A 423 67.31 -12.59 29.01
CA SER A 423 66.41 -11.91 29.96
C SER A 423 66.72 -12.29 31.41
N GLU A 424 66.57 -11.32 32.30
CA GLU A 424 66.61 -11.49 33.77
C GLU A 424 65.23 -11.60 34.40
N GLU A 425 64.18 -11.39 33.60
CA GLU A 425 62.81 -11.42 34.06
C GLU A 425 62.30 -12.86 34.19
N SER A 426 61.34 -13.04 35.09
CA SER A 426 60.60 -14.29 35.25
C SER A 426 59.17 -14.09 34.74
N ILE A 427 58.65 -15.05 33.99
CA ILE A 427 57.28 -15.06 33.50
C ILE A 427 56.42 -15.86 34.47
N THR A 428 55.33 -15.30 34.95
CA THR A 428 54.30 -16.05 35.70
C THR A 428 53.26 -16.58 34.72
N LEU A 429 53.03 -17.89 34.73
CA LEU A 429 52.07 -18.50 33.83
C LEU A 429 50.63 -18.28 34.35
N LEU A 430 49.71 -17.92 33.44
CA LEU A 430 48.29 -17.65 33.67
C LEU A 430 47.98 -16.45 34.59
N GLU A 431 48.93 -15.54 34.81
CA GLU A 431 48.76 -14.40 35.72
C GLU A 431 47.70 -13.40 35.22
N ASP A 432 47.58 -13.23 33.91
CA ASP A 432 46.66 -12.31 33.23
C ASP A 432 45.27 -12.90 32.96
N TYR A 433 45.07 -14.19 33.25
CA TYR A 433 43.80 -14.87 33.02
C TYR A 433 42.86 -14.74 34.22
N VAL A 434 41.57 -14.61 33.91
CA VAL A 434 40.46 -14.46 34.87
C VAL A 434 39.30 -15.39 34.50
N LEU A 435 38.36 -15.55 35.42
CA LEU A 435 37.08 -16.21 35.16
C LEU A 435 36.15 -15.26 34.40
N GLY A 436 35.66 -15.67 33.23
CA GLY A 436 34.70 -14.93 32.41
C GLY A 436 33.37 -15.68 32.23
N TYR A 437 32.30 -14.95 31.93
CA TYR A 437 30.98 -15.51 31.65
C TYR A 437 30.53 -15.19 30.22
N ARG A 438 30.36 -16.21 29.40
CA ARG A 438 29.95 -16.09 28.00
C ARG A 438 28.44 -15.88 27.89
N TYR A 439 28.04 -14.82 27.18
CA TYR A 439 26.66 -14.41 26.95
C TYR A 439 26.23 -14.64 25.50
N GLY A 440 25.12 -15.36 25.30
CA GLY A 440 24.44 -15.47 24.00
C GLY A 440 25.26 -16.09 22.87
N SER A 441 24.74 -16.01 21.64
CA SER A 441 25.41 -16.43 20.39
C SER A 441 26.60 -15.53 20.01
N ASP A 442 26.68 -14.32 20.58
CA ASP A 442 27.49 -13.22 20.05
C ASP A 442 28.94 -13.21 20.58
N ALA A 443 29.41 -14.34 21.14
CA ALA A 443 30.76 -14.53 21.69
C ALA A 443 31.20 -13.48 22.74
N LYS A 444 30.31 -12.62 23.24
CA LYS A 444 30.63 -11.61 24.26
C LYS A 444 30.91 -12.29 25.60
N ILE A 445 32.01 -11.90 26.24
CA ILE A 445 32.42 -12.38 27.56
C ILE A 445 32.27 -11.24 28.54
N LEU A 446 31.47 -11.48 29.58
CA LEU A 446 31.24 -10.58 30.69
C LEU A 446 32.21 -10.90 31.83
N THR A 447 32.59 -9.87 32.58
CA THR A 447 33.18 -10.04 33.91
C THR A 447 32.17 -10.71 34.86
N MET A 448 32.64 -11.27 35.98
CA MET A 448 31.74 -11.88 36.97
C MET A 448 30.74 -10.87 37.57
N GLU A 449 31.15 -9.61 37.73
CA GLU A 449 30.28 -8.54 38.24
C GLU A 449 29.17 -8.19 37.24
N GLU A 450 29.51 -8.04 35.96
CA GLU A 450 28.53 -7.80 34.89
C GLU A 450 27.58 -8.99 34.74
N ALA A 451 28.08 -10.22 34.84
CA ALA A 451 27.26 -11.43 34.78
C ALA A 451 26.30 -11.52 35.97
N ALA A 452 26.77 -11.25 37.19
CA ALA A 452 25.94 -11.21 38.38
C ALA A 452 24.78 -10.22 38.23
N LYS A 453 25.06 -9.02 37.70
CA LYS A 453 24.04 -8.00 37.44
C LYS A 453 23.06 -8.42 36.34
N ALA A 454 23.56 -9.00 35.24
CA ALA A 454 22.74 -9.42 34.11
C ALA A 454 21.79 -10.58 34.45
N TYR A 455 22.22 -11.48 35.32
CA TYR A 455 21.54 -12.74 35.64
C TYR A 455 21.03 -12.81 37.09
N LEU A 456 20.95 -11.67 37.78
CA LEU A 456 20.38 -11.52 39.13
C LEU A 456 21.01 -12.47 40.17
N TRP A 457 22.33 -12.62 40.14
CA TRP A 457 23.04 -13.38 41.18
C TRP A 457 23.00 -12.61 42.50
N ASP A 458 23.15 -13.34 43.60
CA ASP A 458 23.21 -12.73 44.92
C ASP A 458 24.42 -11.80 45.06
N GLU A 459 24.23 -10.76 45.87
CA GLU A 459 25.30 -9.82 46.23
C GLU A 459 26.49 -10.57 46.85
N GLY A 460 27.70 -10.27 46.36
CA GLY A 460 28.94 -10.91 46.79
C GLY A 460 29.22 -12.31 46.24
N VAL A 461 28.36 -12.90 45.39
CA VAL A 461 28.67 -14.17 44.71
C VAL A 461 29.77 -13.99 43.68
N ALA A 462 29.72 -12.93 42.88
CA ALA A 462 30.73 -12.62 41.86
C ALA A 462 32.15 -12.53 42.45
N GLU A 463 32.28 -11.96 43.65
CA GLU A 463 33.55 -11.73 44.35
C GLU A 463 34.15 -13.03 44.91
N LYS A 464 33.31 -14.03 45.19
CA LYS A 464 33.73 -15.35 45.70
C LYS A 464 34.14 -16.30 44.58
N LEU A 465 33.58 -16.12 43.39
CA LEU A 465 33.87 -16.96 42.24
C LEU A 465 35.28 -16.68 41.72
N GLY A 466 36.07 -17.73 41.64
CA GLY A 466 37.42 -17.70 41.11
C GLY A 466 37.72 -18.93 40.26
N PHE A 467 38.98 -19.05 39.86
CA PHE A 467 39.47 -20.28 39.26
C PHE A 467 40.73 -20.78 39.96
N LYS A 468 40.93 -22.09 39.85
CA LYS A 468 42.09 -22.81 40.37
C LYS A 468 42.65 -23.70 39.27
N TYR A 469 43.96 -23.89 39.27
CA TYR A 469 44.66 -24.83 38.40
C TYR A 469 45.29 -25.98 39.19
N GLU A 470 45.47 -27.11 38.52
CA GLU A 470 46.24 -28.28 38.98
C GLU A 470 47.23 -28.66 37.88
N HIS A 471 48.52 -28.49 38.15
CA HIS A 471 49.61 -28.83 37.24
C HIS A 471 49.69 -30.36 37.05
N THR A 472 49.34 -30.84 35.88
CA THR A 472 49.29 -32.29 35.59
C THR A 472 50.53 -32.82 34.88
N ALA A 473 51.19 -31.99 34.08
CA ALA A 473 52.40 -32.35 33.37
C ALA A 473 53.23 -31.11 33.05
N ILE A 474 54.55 -31.30 32.98
CA ILE A 474 55.49 -30.30 32.49
C ILE A 474 56.54 -31.00 31.62
N THR A 475 56.85 -30.42 30.47
CA THR A 475 57.85 -30.96 29.52
C THR A 475 58.80 -29.86 29.09
N TYR A 476 60.00 -30.24 28.66
CA TYR A 476 60.99 -29.35 28.07
C TYR A 476 61.57 -30.02 26.84
N GLN A 477 61.40 -29.39 25.69
CA GLN A 477 61.86 -29.89 24.40
C GLN A 477 62.98 -29.00 23.90
N LYS A 478 64.12 -29.61 23.57
CA LYS A 478 65.24 -28.91 22.94
C LYS A 478 64.95 -28.72 21.44
N GLN A 479 65.30 -27.57 20.87
CA GLN A 479 65.11 -27.30 19.44
C GLN A 479 65.71 -28.43 18.58
N GLY A 480 64.94 -28.95 17.63
CA GLY A 480 65.35 -30.05 16.74
C GLY A 480 65.38 -31.45 17.38
N MET A 481 65.02 -31.58 18.66
CA MET A 481 64.88 -32.85 19.36
C MET A 481 63.42 -33.09 19.77
N GLY A 482 62.83 -34.20 19.32
CA GLY A 482 61.45 -34.56 19.68
C GLY A 482 61.27 -35.17 21.07
N ALA A 483 62.33 -35.29 21.86
CA ALA A 483 62.30 -35.94 23.18
C ALA A 483 62.10 -34.90 24.29
N ASP A 484 61.20 -35.20 25.23
CA ASP A 484 61.09 -34.46 26.49
C ASP A 484 62.29 -34.76 27.40
N ILE A 485 62.99 -33.72 27.82
CA ILE A 485 64.19 -33.80 28.68
C ILE A 485 64.04 -32.99 29.97
N TYR A 486 62.81 -32.63 30.38
CA TYR A 486 62.56 -31.79 31.56
C TYR A 486 63.26 -32.28 32.83
N ALA A 487 63.28 -33.59 33.09
CA ALA A 487 63.89 -34.15 34.30
C ALA A 487 65.41 -33.88 34.43
N THR A 488 66.07 -33.56 33.32
CA THR A 488 67.52 -33.32 33.23
C THR A 488 67.86 -31.89 32.80
N GLN A 489 66.85 -31.06 32.52
CA GLN A 489 67.06 -29.69 32.06
C GLN A 489 67.67 -28.85 33.20
N THR A 490 68.60 -27.96 32.86
CA THR A 490 69.23 -26.99 33.77
C THR A 490 69.20 -25.56 33.22
N GLN A 491 68.53 -25.39 32.07
CA GLN A 491 68.49 -24.18 31.26
C GLN A 491 67.55 -23.14 31.85
N LEU A 492 66.38 -23.58 32.31
CA LEU A 492 65.34 -22.75 32.92
C LEU A 492 65.23 -23.03 34.41
N THR A 493 64.98 -21.96 35.17
CA THR A 493 64.53 -22.05 36.56
C THR A 493 63.01 -22.02 36.57
N VAL A 494 62.39 -23.12 37.02
CA VAL A 494 60.95 -23.21 37.24
C VAL A 494 60.70 -23.17 38.75
N THR A 495 59.85 -22.25 39.21
CA THR A 495 59.49 -22.14 40.63
C THR A 495 57.98 -22.28 40.78
N PRO A 496 57.50 -23.28 41.55
CA PRO A 496 58.27 -24.30 42.26
C PRO A 496 58.86 -25.38 41.32
N ALA A 497 60.06 -25.90 41.63
CA ALA A 497 60.79 -26.82 40.72
C ALA A 497 60.07 -28.16 40.44
N LYS A 498 59.19 -28.60 41.35
CA LYS A 498 58.37 -29.81 41.22
C LYS A 498 56.90 -29.42 41.15
N VAL A 499 56.50 -28.77 40.07
CA VAL A 499 55.14 -28.22 39.88
C VAL A 499 54.05 -29.28 40.02
N THR A 500 54.31 -30.53 39.64
CA THR A 500 53.32 -31.64 39.72
C THR A 500 53.27 -32.34 41.08
N ASP A 501 54.12 -31.97 42.04
CA ASP A 501 54.05 -32.53 43.40
C ASP A 501 52.82 -32.01 44.14
N LYS A 502 52.20 -32.85 44.98
CA LYS A 502 50.97 -32.51 45.73
C LYS A 502 51.03 -31.19 46.51
N ALA A 503 52.21 -30.78 46.98
CA ALA A 503 52.39 -29.53 47.72
C ALA A 503 52.42 -28.27 46.83
N ASN A 504 52.68 -28.44 45.53
CA ASN A 504 52.95 -27.36 44.58
C ASN A 504 51.93 -27.30 43.44
N VAL A 505 51.07 -28.32 43.31
CA VAL A 505 50.20 -28.53 42.15
C VAL A 505 49.21 -27.40 41.88
N ASN A 506 48.95 -26.54 42.87
CA ASN A 506 48.08 -25.36 42.75
C ASN A 506 48.84 -24.03 42.96
N ALA A 507 50.18 -24.07 43.02
CA ALA A 507 50.99 -22.88 43.30
C ALA A 507 51.32 -22.15 42.00
N PRO A 508 51.32 -20.80 41.97
CA PRO A 508 51.73 -20.05 40.77
C PRO A 508 53.09 -20.52 40.27
N VAL A 509 53.19 -20.77 38.95
CA VAL A 509 54.43 -21.22 38.32
C VAL A 509 55.10 -20.04 37.64
N THR A 510 56.34 -19.77 38.05
CA THR A 510 57.21 -18.80 37.40
C THR A 510 58.33 -19.50 36.65
N VAL A 511 58.65 -19.00 35.47
CA VAL A 511 59.70 -19.52 34.58
C VAL A 511 60.69 -18.41 34.27
N ALA A 512 61.98 -18.65 34.52
CA ALA A 512 63.05 -17.70 34.24
C ALA A 512 64.26 -18.40 33.63
N ASN A 513 65.15 -17.64 32.99
CA ASN A 513 66.44 -18.18 32.59
C ASN A 513 67.26 -18.59 33.83
N SER A 514 67.99 -19.70 33.74
CA SER A 514 68.99 -20.03 34.76
C SER A 514 70.10 -18.97 34.78
N ALA A 515 70.88 -18.93 35.87
CA ALA A 515 72.04 -18.03 35.98
C ALA A 515 73.08 -18.22 34.85
N LYS A 516 72.97 -19.29 34.06
CA LYS A 516 73.76 -19.60 32.87
C LYS A 516 72.94 -19.33 31.60
N LYS A 517 72.57 -18.07 31.37
CA LYS A 517 71.97 -17.58 30.12
C LYS A 517 72.81 -18.11 28.94
N ASP A 518 72.28 -19.08 28.21
CA ASP A 518 72.99 -19.82 27.17
C ASP A 518 72.21 -19.76 25.87
N ILE A 519 72.83 -19.16 24.87
CA ILE A 519 72.27 -18.99 23.53
C ILE A 519 71.97 -20.33 22.84
N ALA A 520 72.58 -21.42 23.29
CA ALA A 520 72.30 -22.77 22.79
C ALA A 520 70.91 -23.31 23.16
N ASN A 521 70.15 -22.59 23.98
CA ASN A 521 68.78 -22.93 24.37
C ASN A 521 67.72 -22.21 23.52
N VAL A 522 68.12 -21.32 22.60
CA VAL A 522 67.18 -20.65 21.69
C VAL A 522 66.42 -21.68 20.87
N GLY A 523 65.10 -21.52 20.77
CA GLY A 523 64.18 -22.45 20.15
C GLY A 523 63.75 -23.62 21.04
N ASP A 524 64.24 -23.71 22.27
CA ASP A 524 63.73 -24.66 23.25
C ASP A 524 62.34 -24.22 23.74
N VAL A 525 61.48 -25.19 24.03
CA VAL A 525 60.09 -24.96 24.44
C VAL A 525 59.80 -25.72 25.74
N LEU A 526 59.39 -24.98 26.76
CA LEU A 526 58.79 -25.55 27.98
C LEU A 526 57.28 -25.57 27.82
N THR A 527 56.61 -26.68 28.15
CA THR A 527 55.14 -26.76 28.14
C THR A 527 54.63 -27.19 29.51
N LEU A 528 53.77 -26.38 30.12
CA LEU A 528 53.00 -26.73 31.32
C LEU A 528 51.56 -27.10 30.91
N THR A 529 51.02 -28.17 31.48
CA THR A 529 49.64 -28.61 31.26
C THR A 529 48.86 -28.60 32.56
N ASP A 530 47.78 -27.83 32.58
CA ASP A 530 46.95 -27.56 33.75
C ASP A 530 45.55 -28.11 33.55
N LYS A 531 44.96 -28.68 34.60
CA LYS A 531 43.51 -28.77 34.71
C LYS A 531 43.00 -27.53 35.42
N VAL A 532 41.77 -27.09 35.12
CA VAL A 532 41.20 -25.87 35.69
C VAL A 532 39.82 -26.13 36.31
N TRP A 533 39.56 -25.51 37.46
CA TRP A 533 38.29 -25.57 38.19
C TRP A 533 37.77 -24.18 38.48
N ILE A 534 36.45 -24.06 38.52
CA ILE A 534 35.71 -22.94 39.08
C ILE A 534 35.65 -23.16 40.60
N THR A 535 35.91 -22.11 41.38
CA THR A 535 35.92 -22.19 42.84
C THR A 535 34.93 -21.22 43.46
N ASP A 536 34.23 -21.66 44.51
CA ASP A 536 33.46 -20.83 45.44
C ASP A 536 33.79 -21.29 46.87
N GLY A 537 34.69 -20.56 47.54
CA GLY A 537 35.25 -20.99 48.82
C GLY A 537 35.95 -22.36 48.73
N GLU A 538 35.42 -23.36 49.45
CA GLU A 538 35.95 -24.74 49.43
C GLU A 538 35.37 -25.62 48.31
N LYS A 539 34.34 -25.15 47.59
CA LYS A 539 33.72 -25.91 46.49
C LYS A 539 34.53 -25.75 45.21
N GLU A 540 34.80 -26.87 44.54
CA GLU A 540 35.58 -26.91 43.29
C GLU A 540 34.81 -27.67 42.20
N ILE A 541 34.52 -27.01 41.07
CA ILE A 541 33.82 -27.59 39.93
C ILE A 541 34.71 -27.53 38.70
N ALA A 542 35.05 -28.69 38.13
CA ALA A 542 35.90 -28.75 36.94
C ALA A 542 35.27 -28.01 35.76
N PHE A 543 36.07 -27.23 35.03
CA PHE A 543 35.65 -26.59 33.78
C PHE A 543 35.24 -27.61 32.72
N ASN A 544 34.49 -27.15 31.71
CA ASN A 544 34.19 -27.98 30.53
C ASN A 544 35.42 -28.22 29.65
N VAL A 545 36.49 -27.45 29.83
CA VAL A 545 37.77 -27.64 29.15
C VAL A 545 38.64 -28.56 30.00
N PRO A 546 39.04 -29.75 29.50
CA PRO A 546 39.72 -30.73 30.33
C PRO A 546 41.15 -30.32 30.68
N THR A 547 41.84 -29.55 29.83
CA THR A 547 43.20 -29.06 30.08
C THR A 547 43.51 -27.73 29.37
N VAL A 548 44.33 -26.89 30.02
CA VAL A 548 44.95 -25.67 29.49
C VAL A 548 46.44 -25.94 29.32
N LYS A 549 47.05 -25.42 28.25
CA LYS A 549 48.49 -25.56 28.01
C LYS A 549 49.14 -24.18 27.96
N SER A 550 50.25 -24.02 28.67
CA SER A 550 51.10 -22.82 28.62
C SER A 550 52.46 -23.21 28.07
N THR A 551 52.94 -22.52 27.04
CA THR A 551 54.24 -22.78 26.39
C THR A 551 55.16 -21.58 26.55
N VAL A 552 56.38 -21.79 27.03
CA VAL A 552 57.43 -20.78 27.09
C VAL A 552 58.48 -21.11 26.03
N THR A 553 58.64 -20.25 25.03
CA THR A 553 59.65 -20.40 23.97
C THR A 553 60.84 -19.49 24.24
N ILE A 554 62.05 -20.02 24.14
CA ILE A 554 63.29 -19.24 24.32
C ILE A 554 63.67 -18.58 22.99
N LEU A 555 63.77 -17.25 22.95
CA LEU A 555 64.09 -16.49 21.74
C LEU A 555 65.56 -16.07 21.67
N GLY A 556 66.08 -15.95 20.44
CA GLY A 556 67.45 -15.49 20.13
C GLY A 556 67.59 -13.97 20.14
N ASP A 557 68.67 -13.44 19.56
CA ASP A 557 68.81 -11.99 19.37
C ASP A 557 68.02 -11.56 18.11
N LEU A 558 67.05 -10.67 18.25
CA LEU A 558 66.31 -10.11 17.12
C LEU A 558 67.27 -9.33 16.21
N LEU A 559 67.47 -9.79 14.97
CA LEU A 559 68.31 -9.08 14.01
C LEU A 559 67.56 -7.92 13.37
N LYS A 560 66.32 -8.17 12.94
CA LYS A 560 65.44 -7.21 12.28
C LYS A 560 64.00 -7.72 12.29
N THR A 561 63.06 -6.79 12.28
CA THR A 561 61.65 -7.07 11.95
C THR A 561 61.41 -6.62 10.51
N MET A 562 60.86 -7.50 9.68
CA MET A 562 60.43 -7.22 8.32
C MET A 562 58.90 -7.19 8.25
N ASN A 563 58.36 -6.00 8.04
CA ASN A 563 56.93 -5.80 7.80
C ASN A 563 56.65 -5.98 6.30
N ILE A 564 55.91 -7.03 5.93
CA ILE A 564 55.60 -7.36 4.54
C ILE A 564 54.08 -7.49 4.39
N ASP A 565 53.46 -6.49 3.78
CA ASP A 565 52.04 -6.57 3.43
C ASP A 565 51.84 -7.30 2.11
N LEU A 566 50.84 -8.18 2.08
CA LEU A 566 50.50 -9.03 0.95
C LEU A 566 49.10 -8.69 0.46
N ASN A 567 48.93 -8.63 -0.86
CA ASN A 567 47.62 -8.40 -1.47
C ASN A 567 47.35 -9.46 -2.53
N PHE A 568 46.41 -10.36 -2.25
CA PHE A 568 45.96 -11.39 -3.16
C PHE A 568 44.60 -11.01 -3.75
N VAL A 569 44.59 -10.69 -5.04
CA VAL A 569 43.37 -10.41 -5.79
C VAL A 569 42.92 -11.67 -6.51
N TRP A 570 41.63 -11.98 -6.40
CA TRP A 570 41.02 -13.09 -7.10
C TRP A 570 41.20 -12.92 -8.61
N LYS A 571 41.70 -13.95 -9.27
CA LYS A 571 41.77 -14.02 -10.74
C LYS A 571 41.46 -15.45 -11.16
N TYR A 572 40.76 -15.60 -12.28
CA TYR A 572 40.34 -16.92 -12.75
C TYR A 572 41.53 -17.89 -12.97
N THR A 573 42.65 -17.39 -13.50
CA THR A 573 43.87 -18.18 -13.71
C THR A 573 44.43 -18.75 -12.41
N ASN A 574 44.50 -17.93 -11.36
CA ASN A 574 44.96 -18.33 -10.02
C ASN A 574 43.96 -19.26 -9.31
N TYR A 575 42.66 -18.98 -9.46
CA TYR A 575 41.59 -19.84 -8.95
C TYR A 575 41.61 -21.23 -9.60
N ALA A 576 41.89 -21.30 -10.90
CA ALA A 576 41.96 -22.56 -11.65
C ALA A 576 43.18 -23.40 -11.25
N SER A 577 44.32 -22.76 -10.92
CA SER A 577 45.54 -23.42 -10.46
C SER A 577 45.57 -23.67 -8.94
N ASN A 578 44.66 -23.06 -8.17
CA ASN A 578 44.65 -23.06 -6.69
C ASN A 578 45.95 -22.48 -6.09
N ALA A 579 46.56 -21.52 -6.77
CA ALA A 579 47.79 -20.87 -6.35
C ALA A 579 47.74 -19.38 -6.70
N TYR A 580 47.84 -18.53 -5.68
CA TYR A 580 47.90 -17.07 -5.82
C TYR A 580 49.31 -16.62 -5.50
N GLU A 581 50.01 -16.07 -6.49
CA GLU A 581 51.41 -15.66 -6.37
C GLU A 581 51.53 -14.14 -6.30
N ALA A 582 52.40 -13.66 -5.40
CA ALA A 582 52.81 -12.27 -5.30
C ALA A 582 54.34 -12.20 -5.23
N GLU A 583 54.96 -11.43 -6.13
CA GLU A 583 56.40 -11.13 -6.03
C GLU A 583 56.57 -9.86 -5.19
N ILE A 584 57.24 -10.01 -4.04
CA ILE A 584 57.50 -8.94 -3.10
C ILE A 584 58.95 -8.50 -3.24
N THR A 585 59.16 -7.20 -3.34
CA THR A 585 60.49 -6.59 -3.25
C THR A 585 60.57 -5.82 -1.94
N ILE A 586 61.55 -6.14 -1.11
CA ILE A 586 61.74 -5.48 0.18
C ILE A 586 62.17 -4.03 -0.08
N PRO A 587 61.53 -3.03 0.56
CA PRO A 587 61.95 -1.62 0.49
C PRO A 587 63.41 -1.44 0.92
N ALA A 588 64.11 -0.46 0.34
CA ALA A 588 65.55 -0.29 0.58
C ALA A 588 65.88 0.06 2.04
N GLU A 589 64.98 0.77 2.71
CA GLU A 589 65.00 1.09 4.14
C GLU A 589 64.93 -0.17 5.03
N ASP A 590 64.28 -1.22 4.53
CA ASP A 590 64.07 -2.48 5.24
C ASP A 590 65.08 -3.56 4.85
N HIS A 591 66.00 -3.27 3.92
CA HIS A 591 67.07 -4.20 3.55
C HIS A 591 67.91 -4.61 4.76
N MET A 592 68.24 -5.89 4.82
CA MET A 592 69.29 -6.42 5.69
C MET A 592 70.61 -6.54 4.91
N ASN A 593 71.71 -6.90 5.57
CA ASN A 593 72.94 -7.21 4.85
C ASN A 593 72.69 -8.39 3.89
N TRP A 594 73.12 -8.29 2.62
CA TRP A 594 72.82 -9.29 1.59
C TRP A 594 73.38 -10.69 1.90
N GLU A 595 74.55 -10.80 2.56
CA GLU A 595 75.10 -12.08 3.02
C GLU A 595 74.21 -12.69 4.09
N LYS A 596 73.68 -11.86 5.00
CA LYS A 596 72.70 -12.27 6.02
C LYS A 596 71.33 -12.61 5.41
N PHE A 597 70.87 -11.89 4.40
CA PHE A 597 69.64 -12.23 3.67
C PHE A 597 69.77 -13.61 3.01
N ASN A 598 70.93 -13.92 2.43
CA ASN A 598 71.19 -15.22 1.82
C ASN A 598 71.33 -16.37 2.82
N GLN A 599 71.45 -16.08 4.12
CA GLN A 599 71.40 -17.10 5.19
C GLN A 599 69.97 -17.46 5.61
N LEU A 600 68.93 -16.74 5.15
CA LEU A 600 67.54 -17.17 5.33
C LEU A 600 67.29 -18.49 4.59
N PRO A 601 66.41 -19.38 5.10
CA PRO A 601 66.05 -20.60 4.38
C PRO A 601 65.51 -20.30 2.98
N ASP A 602 65.74 -21.21 2.04
CA ASP A 602 65.28 -21.06 0.64
C ASP A 602 63.75 -20.91 0.56
N SER A 603 63.02 -21.54 1.48
CA SER A 603 61.60 -21.34 1.65
C SER A 603 61.17 -21.53 3.11
N PHE A 604 60.12 -20.83 3.54
CA PHE A 604 59.41 -21.08 4.80
C PHE A 604 57.90 -20.90 4.62
N THR A 605 57.12 -21.48 5.52
CA THR A 605 55.64 -21.51 5.42
C THR A 605 54.98 -20.94 6.66
N VAL A 606 53.90 -20.19 6.47
CA VAL A 606 53.08 -19.63 7.54
C VAL A 606 51.63 -20.07 7.33
N SER A 607 51.03 -20.66 8.35
CA SER A 607 49.60 -20.96 8.37
C SER A 607 48.84 -19.76 8.89
N LEU A 608 47.92 -19.22 8.10
CA LEU A 608 47.10 -18.08 8.49
C LEU A 608 45.94 -18.52 9.39
N THR A 609 45.72 -17.73 10.44
CA THR A 609 44.47 -17.78 11.21
C THR A 609 43.60 -16.62 10.74
N LEU A 610 42.46 -16.95 10.12
CA LEU A 610 41.49 -15.95 9.71
C LEU A 610 40.69 -15.44 10.92
N PRO A 611 40.32 -14.15 10.97
CA PRO A 611 39.38 -13.64 11.97
C PRO A 611 38.05 -14.41 11.94
N GLU A 612 37.37 -14.49 13.08
CA GLU A 612 36.14 -15.28 13.24
C GLU A 612 34.98 -14.82 12.33
N LYS A 613 35.01 -13.55 11.87
CA LYS A 613 34.03 -12.95 10.95
C LYS A 613 34.54 -12.74 9.52
N SER A 614 35.63 -13.41 9.15
CA SER A 614 36.21 -13.26 7.81
C SER A 614 35.28 -13.86 6.74
N GLU A 615 35.01 -13.10 5.66
CA GLU A 615 34.27 -13.60 4.49
C GLU A 615 35.14 -14.43 3.54
N VAL A 616 36.45 -14.52 3.82
CA VAL A 616 37.39 -15.37 3.08
C VAL A 616 37.00 -16.83 3.18
N ALA A 617 36.62 -17.41 2.04
CA ALA A 617 36.29 -18.81 1.89
C ALA A 617 37.54 -19.65 1.61
N THR A 618 37.67 -20.79 2.30
CA THR A 618 38.75 -21.76 2.09
C THR A 618 38.23 -23.07 1.53
N ASN A 619 39.13 -23.92 1.03
CA ASN A 619 38.80 -25.27 0.55
C ASN A 619 38.58 -26.30 1.68
N GLY A 620 38.34 -25.85 2.92
CA GLY A 620 38.24 -26.70 4.11
C GLY A 620 39.55 -26.88 4.89
N SER A 621 40.64 -26.26 4.44
CA SER A 621 41.93 -26.18 5.16
C SER A 621 42.33 -24.72 5.42
N ALA A 622 43.23 -24.48 6.37
CA ALA A 622 43.77 -23.15 6.63
C ALA A 622 44.57 -22.65 5.41
N ILE A 623 44.54 -21.34 5.16
CA ILE A 623 45.36 -20.72 4.11
C ILE A 623 46.82 -20.82 4.54
N THR A 624 47.66 -21.28 3.62
CA THR A 624 49.11 -21.38 3.86
C THR A 624 49.83 -20.42 2.92
N LEU A 625 50.68 -19.59 3.47
CA LEU A 625 51.60 -18.72 2.75
C LEU A 625 52.96 -19.41 2.67
N THR A 626 53.48 -19.60 1.47
CA THR A 626 54.85 -20.08 1.26
C THR A 626 55.68 -18.92 0.74
N PHE A 627 56.68 -18.51 1.52
CA PHE A 627 57.66 -17.50 1.12
C PHE A 627 58.87 -18.21 0.54
N GLU A 628 59.12 -18.01 -0.75
CA GLU A 628 60.32 -18.50 -1.45
C GLU A 628 61.29 -17.34 -1.65
N ARG A 629 62.48 -17.47 -1.06
CA ARG A 629 63.53 -16.46 -1.14
C ARG A 629 64.17 -16.47 -2.53
N LYS A 630 64.30 -15.29 -3.15
CA LYS A 630 65.13 -15.13 -4.34
C LYS A 630 66.57 -14.85 -3.92
N GLU A 631 67.50 -15.73 -4.29
CA GLU A 631 68.91 -15.57 -3.91
C GLU A 631 69.51 -14.28 -4.48
N MET A 632 70.20 -13.52 -3.62
CA MET A 632 70.93 -12.32 -4.05
C MET A 632 72.29 -12.73 -4.62
N LEU A 633 72.58 -12.29 -5.84
CA LEU A 633 73.87 -12.58 -6.50
C LEU A 633 74.99 -11.67 -6.01
N ASN A 634 74.65 -10.46 -5.56
CA ASN A 634 75.57 -9.46 -5.02
C ASN A 634 74.78 -8.40 -4.21
N ALA A 635 75.50 -7.45 -3.61
CA ALA A 635 74.92 -6.38 -2.79
C ALA A 635 73.99 -5.41 -3.56
N GLU A 636 74.04 -5.36 -4.89
CA GLU A 636 73.16 -4.52 -5.72
C GLU A 636 71.88 -5.24 -6.16
N SER A 637 71.78 -6.55 -5.93
CA SER A 637 70.53 -7.30 -6.18
C SER A 637 69.41 -6.77 -5.27
N ALA A 638 68.16 -6.90 -5.71
CA ALA A 638 67.02 -6.63 -4.85
C ALA A 638 66.78 -7.80 -3.88
N GLN A 639 66.38 -7.51 -2.64
CA GLN A 639 65.86 -8.50 -1.72
C GLN A 639 64.42 -8.81 -2.10
N GLN A 640 64.13 -10.06 -2.48
CA GLN A 640 62.83 -10.44 -3.02
C GLN A 640 62.34 -11.78 -2.47
N PHE A 641 61.02 -11.90 -2.34
CA PHE A 641 60.31 -13.14 -2.10
C PHE A 641 59.26 -13.37 -3.18
N VAL A 642 59.06 -14.62 -3.59
CA VAL A 642 57.83 -15.05 -4.25
C VAL A 642 56.96 -15.68 -3.16
N VAL A 643 55.77 -15.13 -2.96
CA VAL A 643 54.84 -15.59 -1.93
C VAL A 643 53.64 -16.24 -2.57
N THR A 644 53.39 -17.51 -2.24
CA THR A 644 52.27 -18.27 -2.77
C THR A 644 51.25 -18.52 -1.67
N ALA A 645 50.01 -18.07 -1.87
CA ALA A 645 48.87 -18.41 -1.02
C ALA A 645 48.12 -19.62 -1.59
N ALA A 646 48.06 -20.69 -0.79
CA ALA A 646 47.31 -21.90 -1.09
C ALA A 646 46.02 -21.98 -0.25
N ASN A 647 45.00 -22.70 -0.75
CA ASN A 647 43.71 -22.94 -0.10
C ASN A 647 42.73 -21.75 -0.04
N TYR A 648 43.12 -20.57 -0.56
CA TYR A 648 42.20 -19.45 -0.77
C TYR A 648 41.25 -19.73 -1.94
N VAL A 649 39.93 -19.60 -1.72
CA VAL A 649 38.92 -19.87 -2.76
C VAL A 649 38.32 -18.57 -3.31
N THR A 650 37.77 -17.74 -2.42
CA THR A 650 37.20 -16.41 -2.74
C THR A 650 36.96 -15.62 -1.44
N GLY A 651 36.31 -14.47 -1.53
CA GLY A 651 35.88 -13.65 -0.41
C GLY A 651 36.88 -12.55 -0.08
N ASP A 652 36.35 -11.45 0.43
CA ASP A 652 37.13 -10.31 0.90
C ASP A 652 37.51 -10.54 2.36
N GLY A 653 38.70 -10.10 2.74
CA GLY A 653 39.06 -10.10 4.15
C GLY A 653 40.53 -9.81 4.38
N GLU A 654 40.84 -9.67 5.65
CA GLU A 654 42.16 -9.30 6.10
C GLU A 654 42.58 -10.24 7.21
N ALA A 655 43.84 -10.67 7.17
CA ALA A 655 44.45 -11.46 8.21
C ALA A 655 45.83 -10.90 8.50
N GLU A 656 46.25 -10.99 9.75
CA GLU A 656 47.62 -10.69 10.13
C GLU A 656 48.39 -11.99 10.22
N TYR A 657 49.67 -11.92 9.93
CA TYR A 657 50.59 -13.02 10.14
C TYR A 657 51.82 -12.53 10.87
N GLU A 658 52.36 -13.42 11.70
CA GLU A 658 53.62 -13.24 12.37
C GLU A 658 54.35 -14.57 12.37
N THR A 659 55.62 -14.53 12.02
CA THR A 659 56.49 -15.70 12.07
C THR A 659 57.93 -15.27 12.30
N GLU A 660 58.67 -16.08 13.04
CA GLU A 660 60.09 -15.85 13.29
C GLU A 660 60.90 -16.88 12.51
N VAL A 661 61.84 -16.39 11.70
CA VAL A 661 62.68 -17.25 10.86
C VAL A 661 64.12 -17.10 11.30
N ASN A 662 64.67 -18.21 11.80
CA ASN A 662 66.07 -18.28 12.18
C ASN A 662 66.97 -18.24 10.94
N LEU A 663 68.08 -17.51 11.05
CA LEU A 663 69.12 -17.54 10.04
C LEU A 663 69.84 -18.90 10.07
N ARG A 664 69.98 -19.54 8.92
CA ARG A 664 70.72 -20.79 8.80
C ARG A 664 72.21 -20.46 8.64
N ASP A 665 72.96 -20.57 9.73
CA ASP A 665 74.42 -20.50 9.69
C ASP A 665 75.02 -21.89 9.95
N ASP A 666 75.37 -22.61 8.89
CA ASP A 666 76.05 -23.92 8.97
C ASP A 666 77.51 -23.78 9.48
N SER A 667 78.02 -22.56 9.73
CA SER A 667 79.44 -22.28 10.01
C SER A 667 79.75 -21.71 11.40
N ASP A 668 78.77 -21.17 12.15
CA ASP A 668 78.99 -20.64 13.50
C ASP A 668 77.81 -20.91 14.45
N ALA A 669 77.98 -21.89 15.34
CA ALA A 669 76.97 -22.32 16.33
C ALA A 669 76.66 -21.28 17.43
N LYS A 670 77.20 -20.06 17.34
CA LYS A 670 77.04 -18.98 18.33
C LYS A 670 76.18 -17.81 17.87
N LEU A 671 75.69 -17.80 16.63
CA LEU A 671 74.86 -16.73 16.06
C LEU A 671 73.39 -17.17 15.94
N ASN A 672 72.67 -17.25 17.06
CA ASN A 672 71.20 -17.43 17.03
C ASN A 672 70.52 -16.07 16.89
N THR A 673 70.66 -15.50 15.69
CA THR A 673 69.92 -14.30 15.26
C THR A 673 68.75 -14.72 14.41
N TYR A 674 67.58 -14.11 14.64
CA TYR A 674 66.37 -14.40 13.88
C TYR A 674 65.83 -13.12 13.25
N VAL A 675 65.01 -13.31 12.22
CA VAL A 675 64.26 -12.24 11.59
C VAL A 675 62.78 -12.47 11.87
N ALA A 676 62.13 -11.50 12.49
CA ALA A 676 60.69 -11.50 12.66
C ALA A 676 60.05 -11.02 11.35
N PHE A 677 59.13 -11.79 10.80
CA PHE A 677 58.30 -11.41 9.66
C PHE A 677 56.90 -11.21 10.17
N ASN A 678 56.36 -10.01 9.95
CA ASN A 678 54.99 -9.69 10.25
C ASN A 678 54.37 -8.95 9.08
N GLY A 679 53.06 -8.88 9.03
CA GLY A 679 52.38 -8.13 8.00
C GLY A 679 50.92 -8.47 7.86
N LYS A 680 50.26 -7.66 7.05
CA LYS A 680 48.85 -7.79 6.75
C LYS A 680 48.68 -8.48 5.41
N VAL A 681 47.81 -9.48 5.36
CA VAL A 681 47.38 -10.13 4.13
C VAL A 681 45.96 -9.68 3.83
N THR A 682 45.80 -8.97 2.72
CA THR A 682 44.49 -8.58 2.18
C THR A 682 44.11 -9.53 1.05
N PHE A 683 42.94 -10.16 1.19
CA PHE A 683 42.28 -10.93 0.15
C PHE A 683 41.16 -10.09 -0.47
N LYS A 684 41.13 -10.06 -1.80
CA LYS A 684 40.03 -9.46 -2.57
C LYS A 684 39.39 -10.52 -3.46
N GLY A 685 38.22 -10.97 -3.07
CA GLY A 685 37.39 -11.93 -3.78
C GLY A 685 36.81 -11.39 -5.08
N LEU A 686 36.13 -12.29 -5.81
CA LEU A 686 35.34 -11.91 -6.97
C LEU A 686 34.10 -11.13 -6.51
N PRO A 687 33.91 -9.87 -6.92
CA PRO A 687 32.75 -9.09 -6.50
C PRO A 687 31.45 -9.66 -7.07
N ALA A 688 30.34 -9.39 -6.38
CA ALA A 688 29.02 -9.69 -6.89
C ALA A 688 28.77 -8.95 -8.21
N MET A 689 28.34 -9.68 -9.23
CA MET A 689 28.02 -9.11 -10.54
C MET A 689 26.55 -8.74 -10.60
N ASN A 690 26.21 -7.79 -11.45
CA ASN A 690 24.84 -7.33 -11.61
C ASN A 690 24.34 -7.65 -13.02
N PHE A 691 23.10 -8.12 -13.12
CA PHE A 691 22.46 -8.33 -14.41
C PHE A 691 21.02 -7.82 -14.38
N GLU A 692 20.74 -6.85 -15.22
CA GLU A 692 19.40 -6.26 -15.34
C GLU A 692 18.57 -7.09 -16.32
N VAL A 693 17.44 -7.61 -15.83
CA VAL A 693 16.43 -8.29 -16.63
C VAL A 693 15.70 -7.23 -17.48
N LYS A 694 15.99 -7.19 -18.78
CA LYS A 694 15.38 -6.28 -19.77
C LYS A 694 14.59 -7.03 -20.83
N ASN A 695 13.72 -6.30 -21.52
CA ASN A 695 12.98 -6.80 -22.69
C ASN A 695 13.96 -7.27 -23.78
N SER A 696 13.89 -8.56 -24.11
CA SER A 696 14.69 -9.26 -25.11
C SER A 696 13.79 -10.08 -26.04
N ASN A 697 14.38 -10.77 -27.03
CA ASN A 697 13.62 -11.57 -27.99
C ASN A 697 13.03 -12.84 -27.34
N ILE A 698 11.72 -13.04 -27.50
CA ILE A 698 10.97 -14.22 -27.03
C ILE A 698 11.20 -15.40 -27.98
N ALA A 699 11.44 -16.59 -27.43
CA ALA A 699 11.42 -17.84 -28.19
C ALA A 699 10.66 -18.93 -27.41
N LYS A 700 9.52 -19.39 -27.92
CA LYS A 700 8.80 -20.53 -27.32
C LYS A 700 9.54 -21.84 -27.61
N VAL A 701 9.69 -22.69 -26.59
CA VAL A 701 10.22 -24.05 -26.71
C VAL A 701 9.14 -25.00 -26.18
N ASN A 702 8.44 -25.68 -27.06
CA ASN A 702 7.29 -26.55 -26.73
C ASN A 702 6.14 -25.79 -26.05
N ALA A 703 5.63 -26.26 -24.91
CA ALA A 703 4.48 -25.68 -24.22
C ALA A 703 4.83 -24.48 -23.32
N ASP A 704 6.05 -24.40 -22.79
CA ASP A 704 6.52 -23.34 -21.87
C ASP A 704 7.11 -22.15 -22.63
N TYR A 705 7.12 -20.97 -21.98
CA TYR A 705 7.75 -19.78 -22.56
C TYR A 705 9.18 -19.67 -22.06
N SER A 706 10.16 -19.61 -22.97
CA SER A 706 11.56 -19.35 -22.65
C SER A 706 11.94 -17.96 -23.14
N VAL A 707 12.43 -17.12 -22.24
CA VAL A 707 12.90 -15.77 -22.59
C VAL A 707 14.40 -15.78 -22.45
N THR A 708 15.11 -15.66 -23.57
CA THR A 708 16.58 -15.49 -23.55
C THR A 708 16.86 -14.01 -23.35
N LEU A 709 17.35 -13.64 -22.17
CA LEU A 709 17.55 -12.25 -21.78
C LEU A 709 18.74 -11.60 -22.51
N ASP A 710 19.80 -12.37 -22.75
CA ASP A 710 20.96 -11.93 -23.52
C ASP A 710 21.66 -13.11 -24.21
N GLY A 711 21.93 -12.96 -25.52
CA GLY A 711 22.66 -13.93 -26.33
C GLY A 711 24.18 -13.91 -26.12
N LYS A 712 24.69 -12.93 -25.37
CA LYS A 712 26.10 -12.69 -25.05
C LYS A 712 26.32 -12.48 -23.55
N PHE A 713 25.55 -13.20 -22.73
CA PHE A 713 25.55 -13.05 -21.27
C PHE A 713 26.96 -13.09 -20.65
N ASN A 714 27.84 -13.98 -21.11
CA ASN A 714 29.22 -14.07 -20.63
C ASN A 714 30.08 -12.86 -21.02
N GLU A 715 29.85 -12.26 -22.19
CA GLU A 715 30.55 -11.02 -22.58
C GLU A 715 30.09 -9.85 -21.70
N THR A 716 28.79 -9.79 -21.35
CA THR A 716 28.23 -8.78 -20.44
C THR A 716 28.80 -8.89 -19.03
N LEU A 717 28.96 -10.10 -18.50
CA LEU A 717 29.60 -10.32 -17.21
C LEU A 717 31.11 -10.03 -17.27
N TYR A 718 31.79 -10.45 -18.34
CA TYR A 718 33.20 -10.14 -18.56
C TYR A 718 33.47 -8.63 -18.56
N ALA A 719 32.60 -7.83 -19.19
CA ALA A 719 32.73 -6.38 -19.20
C ALA A 719 32.68 -5.75 -17.80
N GLN A 720 32.02 -6.39 -16.82
CA GLN A 720 31.97 -5.93 -15.43
C GLN A 720 33.17 -6.40 -14.60
N ALA A 721 33.90 -7.42 -15.05
CA ALA A 721 34.91 -8.12 -14.27
C ALA A 721 36.23 -8.35 -15.03
N GLN A 722 36.63 -7.38 -15.85
CA GLN A 722 37.85 -7.46 -16.69
C GLN A 722 39.15 -7.58 -15.88
N ASP A 723 39.15 -7.15 -14.62
CA ASP A 723 40.30 -7.31 -13.72
C ASP A 723 40.45 -8.73 -13.17
N TYR A 724 39.39 -9.53 -13.24
CA TYR A 724 39.27 -10.87 -12.64
C TYR A 724 39.32 -12.00 -13.68
N PHE A 725 39.01 -11.69 -14.95
CA PHE A 725 39.05 -12.60 -16.09
C PHE A 725 39.82 -11.97 -17.23
N ASP A 726 40.65 -12.73 -17.94
CA ASP A 726 41.42 -12.19 -19.07
C ASP A 726 40.58 -12.11 -20.35
N LYS A 727 39.58 -12.98 -20.51
CA LYS A 727 38.69 -13.07 -21.69
C LYS A 727 37.32 -13.66 -21.36
N ALA A 728 36.34 -13.40 -22.22
CA ALA A 728 34.95 -13.85 -22.01
C ALA A 728 34.76 -15.38 -22.02
N GLU A 729 35.66 -16.14 -22.67
CA GLU A 729 35.64 -17.62 -22.63
C GLU A 729 35.96 -18.19 -21.25
N GLU A 730 36.71 -17.45 -20.42
CA GLU A 730 37.03 -17.85 -19.06
C GLU A 730 35.78 -17.75 -18.18
N VAL A 731 34.97 -16.71 -18.35
CA VAL A 731 33.67 -16.57 -17.68
C VAL A 731 32.76 -17.76 -18.01
N THR A 732 32.70 -18.16 -19.28
CA THR A 732 31.94 -19.34 -19.70
C THR A 732 32.42 -20.61 -18.99
N THR A 733 33.73 -20.84 -18.95
CA THR A 733 34.33 -22.03 -18.35
C THR A 733 34.12 -22.03 -16.82
N PHE A 734 34.29 -20.87 -16.19
CA PHE A 734 34.03 -20.65 -14.78
C PHE A 734 32.59 -21.02 -14.42
N LEU A 735 31.60 -20.38 -15.06
CA LEU A 735 30.18 -20.61 -14.78
C LEU A 735 29.75 -22.06 -15.04
N THR A 736 30.33 -22.72 -16.05
CA THR A 736 30.02 -24.13 -16.36
C THR A 736 30.47 -25.08 -15.26
N ASN A 737 31.51 -24.73 -14.51
CA ASN A 737 32.07 -25.57 -13.44
C ASN A 737 31.41 -25.34 -12.08
N LEU A 738 30.41 -24.45 -11.99
CA LEU A 738 29.69 -24.15 -10.75
C LEU A 738 28.34 -24.85 -10.67
N THR A 739 27.95 -25.19 -9.45
CA THR A 739 26.57 -25.56 -9.14
C THR A 739 25.79 -24.28 -8.82
N MET A 740 24.80 -23.95 -9.64
CA MET A 740 24.02 -22.72 -9.50
C MET A 740 22.76 -22.92 -8.64
N ASN A 741 22.60 -22.09 -7.61
CA ASN A 741 21.40 -21.98 -6.80
C ASN A 741 20.54 -20.80 -7.27
N TYR A 742 19.30 -21.11 -7.66
CA TYR A 742 18.35 -20.19 -8.26
C TYR A 742 17.20 -19.80 -7.32
N ASN A 743 17.19 -20.26 -6.07
CA ASN A 743 16.03 -20.13 -5.18
C ASN A 743 15.63 -18.68 -4.90
N GLY A 744 16.58 -17.75 -4.87
CA GLY A 744 16.27 -16.33 -4.67
C GLY A 744 15.51 -15.68 -5.83
N VAL A 745 15.52 -16.30 -7.00
CA VAL A 745 14.91 -15.76 -8.23
C VAL A 745 13.60 -16.47 -8.59
N LYS A 746 13.35 -17.65 -8.02
CA LYS A 746 12.11 -18.40 -8.20
C LYS A 746 10.95 -17.71 -7.49
N GLN A 747 9.87 -17.48 -8.22
CA GLN A 747 8.60 -16.99 -7.66
C GLN A 747 7.65 -18.16 -7.41
N ALA A 748 7.00 -18.20 -6.25
CA ALA A 748 5.97 -19.20 -5.96
C ALA A 748 4.73 -18.91 -6.82
N ALA A 749 4.18 -19.95 -7.48
CA ALA A 749 2.90 -19.84 -8.15
C ALA A 749 1.81 -19.75 -7.09
N ASP A 750 1.19 -18.58 -6.95
CA ASP A 750 -0.03 -18.45 -6.17
C ASP A 750 -1.19 -18.97 -7.02
N LEU A 751 -1.73 -20.13 -6.65
CA LEU A 751 -2.83 -20.80 -7.36
C LEU A 751 -4.17 -20.08 -7.17
N ASP A 752 -4.26 -19.17 -6.19
CA ASP A 752 -5.50 -18.49 -5.79
C ASP A 752 -5.52 -16.99 -6.17
N ALA A 753 -4.37 -16.40 -6.56
CA ALA A 753 -4.29 -15.03 -7.03
C ALA A 753 -4.81 -14.86 -8.47
N THR A 754 -5.67 -13.86 -8.68
CA THR A 754 -6.05 -13.40 -10.02
C THR A 754 -5.52 -11.97 -10.22
N PRO A 755 -4.53 -11.74 -11.11
CA PRO A 755 -3.97 -12.71 -12.03
C PRO A 755 -2.83 -13.56 -11.45
N MET A 756 -2.79 -14.82 -11.90
CA MET A 756 -1.78 -15.80 -11.51
C MET A 756 -0.39 -15.34 -11.96
N ILE A 757 0.55 -15.23 -11.02
CA ILE A 757 1.94 -14.91 -11.32
C ILE A 757 2.69 -16.23 -11.63
N PRO A 758 3.26 -16.42 -12.83
CA PRO A 758 3.85 -17.70 -13.20
C PRO A 758 5.10 -18.03 -12.39
N ALA A 759 5.28 -19.32 -12.05
CA ALA A 759 6.55 -19.80 -11.54
C ALA A 759 7.63 -19.63 -12.62
N VAL A 760 8.72 -18.93 -12.25
CA VAL A 760 9.87 -18.69 -13.12
C VAL A 760 11.02 -19.61 -12.73
N ASN A 761 11.50 -20.38 -13.70
CA ASN A 761 12.70 -21.20 -13.58
C ASN A 761 13.85 -20.52 -14.37
N PRO A 762 14.72 -19.76 -13.71
CA PRO A 762 15.90 -19.19 -14.36
C PRO A 762 16.93 -20.30 -14.66
N ASN A 763 17.70 -20.13 -15.73
CA ASN A 763 18.76 -21.06 -16.12
C ASN A 763 19.88 -20.34 -16.87
N ILE A 764 21.13 -20.61 -16.50
CA ILE A 764 22.32 -20.22 -17.25
C ILE A 764 22.78 -21.44 -18.07
N GLU A 765 22.52 -21.43 -19.37
CA GLU A 765 22.89 -22.53 -20.27
C GLU A 765 24.34 -22.40 -20.72
N SER A 766 25.13 -23.44 -20.41
CA SER A 766 26.54 -23.58 -20.82
C SER A 766 27.40 -22.34 -20.55
N GLY A 767 27.05 -21.56 -19.52
CA GLY A 767 27.76 -20.33 -19.15
C GLY A 767 27.70 -19.21 -20.21
N LYS A 768 26.78 -19.24 -21.19
CA LYS A 768 26.70 -18.24 -22.28
C LYS A 768 25.34 -17.59 -22.47
N LEU A 769 24.27 -18.25 -22.06
CA LEU A 769 22.90 -17.77 -22.25
C LEU A 769 22.20 -17.75 -20.91
N PHE A 770 21.56 -16.63 -20.58
CA PHE A 770 20.67 -16.54 -19.42
C PHE A 770 19.22 -16.55 -19.87
N LYS A 771 18.44 -17.51 -19.36
CA LYS A 771 17.05 -17.74 -19.74
C LYS A 771 16.12 -17.73 -18.54
N LEU A 772 14.93 -17.17 -18.72
CA LEU A 772 13.79 -17.33 -17.81
C LEU A 772 12.77 -18.28 -18.44
N TRP A 773 12.41 -19.34 -17.72
CA TRP A 773 11.38 -20.29 -18.16
C TRP A 773 10.09 -20.07 -17.38
N PHE A 774 9.00 -19.81 -18.09
CA PHE A 774 7.66 -19.61 -17.52
C PHE A 774 6.79 -20.82 -17.83
N ASN A 775 6.26 -21.45 -16.77
CA ASN A 775 5.34 -22.58 -16.90
C ASN A 775 4.03 -22.14 -17.57
N SER A 776 3.60 -22.85 -18.61
CA SER A 776 2.40 -22.53 -19.38
C SER A 776 1.08 -22.68 -18.60
N SER A 777 1.06 -23.53 -17.57
CA SER A 777 -0.10 -23.81 -16.74
C SER A 777 -0.43 -22.59 -15.87
N GLY A 778 -1.41 -21.79 -16.29
CA GLY A 778 -1.84 -20.60 -15.56
C GLY A 778 -2.11 -19.35 -16.40
N PHE A 779 -1.63 -19.32 -17.65
CA PHE A 779 -1.87 -18.19 -18.54
C PHE A 779 -3.30 -18.21 -19.09
N ASN A 780 -3.99 -17.06 -19.01
CA ASN A 780 -5.26 -16.81 -19.67
C ASN A 780 -5.15 -15.56 -20.54
N TRP A 781 -4.67 -15.76 -21.75
CA TRP A 781 -4.43 -14.68 -22.71
C TRP A 781 -5.70 -13.97 -23.18
N GLU A 782 -6.88 -14.61 -23.10
CA GLU A 782 -8.16 -13.96 -23.40
C GLU A 782 -8.53 -12.89 -22.37
N LYS A 783 -8.25 -13.14 -21.09
CA LYS A 783 -8.53 -12.18 -20.00
C LYS A 783 -7.39 -11.19 -19.77
N GLN A 784 -6.16 -11.58 -20.06
CA GLN A 784 -4.99 -10.78 -19.76
C GLN A 784 -3.95 -10.87 -20.90
N PRO A 785 -3.70 -9.76 -21.63
CA PRO A 785 -2.83 -9.75 -22.79
C PRO A 785 -1.33 -9.81 -22.46
N SER A 786 -0.94 -9.49 -21.22
CA SER A 786 0.45 -9.51 -20.77
C SER A 786 0.61 -9.85 -19.28
N TYR A 787 1.71 -10.51 -18.93
CA TYR A 787 2.08 -10.91 -17.58
C TYR A 787 3.43 -10.31 -17.21
N MET A 788 3.49 -9.59 -16.09
CA MET A 788 4.73 -9.01 -15.59
C MET A 788 5.46 -9.98 -14.66
N TYR A 789 6.73 -10.24 -14.97
CA TYR A 789 7.68 -10.79 -14.00
C TYR A 789 8.54 -9.68 -13.46
N THR A 790 8.57 -9.54 -12.15
CA THR A 790 9.48 -8.63 -11.45
C THR A 790 10.44 -9.47 -10.63
N VAL A 791 11.73 -9.15 -10.69
CA VAL A 791 12.72 -9.85 -9.89
C VAL A 791 12.34 -9.71 -8.39
N PRO A 792 12.29 -10.82 -7.63
CA PRO A 792 11.94 -10.77 -6.21
C PRO A 792 12.88 -9.88 -5.40
N THR A 793 12.33 -9.12 -4.44
CA THR A 793 13.09 -8.23 -3.54
C THR A 793 12.96 -8.68 -2.08
N GLY A 794 14.03 -8.59 -1.29
CA GLY A 794 14.07 -9.04 0.11
C GLY A 794 15.35 -9.83 0.43
N GLU A 795 15.48 -10.29 1.68
CA GLU A 795 16.59 -11.15 2.11
C GLU A 795 16.58 -12.47 1.32
N ASP A 796 17.71 -12.84 0.74
CA ASP A 796 17.88 -13.99 -0.18
C ASP A 796 16.99 -13.96 -1.44
N LYS A 797 16.53 -12.78 -1.87
CA LYS A 797 15.70 -12.61 -3.08
C LYS A 797 16.45 -11.85 -4.18
N GLY A 798 16.21 -12.22 -5.43
CA GLY A 798 16.84 -11.62 -6.61
C GLY A 798 18.29 -12.04 -6.83
N VAL A 799 18.81 -13.01 -6.07
CA VAL A 799 20.22 -13.44 -6.13
C VAL A 799 20.34 -14.86 -6.69
N ILE A 800 21.33 -15.07 -7.56
CA ILE A 800 21.80 -16.40 -7.99
C ILE A 800 23.19 -16.63 -7.40
N ILE A 801 23.36 -17.76 -6.71
CA ILE A 801 24.61 -18.12 -6.04
C ILE A 801 25.27 -19.29 -6.77
N GLY A 802 26.52 -19.13 -7.18
CA GLY A 802 27.34 -20.19 -7.76
C GLY A 802 28.25 -20.83 -6.72
N MET A 803 28.13 -22.14 -6.57
CA MET A 803 28.83 -22.95 -5.57
C MET A 803 29.91 -23.83 -6.21
N LYS A 804 31.06 -23.98 -5.53
CA LYS A 804 32.06 -25.03 -5.82
C LYS A 804 32.17 -25.94 -4.59
N GLY A 805 31.60 -27.14 -4.66
CA GLY A 805 31.42 -27.96 -3.47
C GLY A 805 30.45 -27.29 -2.50
N ASN A 806 30.91 -26.97 -1.28
CA ASN A 806 30.10 -26.28 -0.26
C ASN A 806 30.45 -24.78 -0.11
N ALA A 807 31.34 -24.24 -0.94
CA ALA A 807 31.75 -22.84 -0.88
C ALA A 807 31.02 -21.99 -1.92
N GLU A 808 30.51 -20.84 -1.50
CA GLU A 808 29.96 -19.80 -2.37
C GLU A 808 31.10 -19.06 -3.06
N VAL A 809 31.16 -19.11 -4.39
CA VAL A 809 32.28 -18.54 -5.17
C VAL A 809 31.87 -17.50 -6.19
N PHE A 810 30.58 -17.36 -6.43
CA PHE A 810 30.02 -16.43 -7.40
C PHE A 810 28.65 -15.96 -6.93
N MET A 811 28.39 -14.67 -7.08
CA MET A 811 27.10 -14.06 -6.79
C MET A 811 26.66 -13.20 -7.97
N LEU A 812 25.41 -13.38 -8.39
CA LEU A 812 24.78 -12.59 -9.43
C LEU A 812 23.49 -11.98 -8.90
N ASN A 813 23.49 -10.66 -8.78
CA ASN A 813 22.34 -9.87 -8.40
C ASN A 813 21.52 -9.55 -9.64
N LEU A 814 20.25 -9.94 -9.62
CA LEU A 814 19.28 -9.62 -10.65
C LEU A 814 18.45 -8.42 -10.24
N THR A 815 18.12 -7.57 -11.21
CA THR A 815 17.21 -6.45 -11.03
C THR A 815 16.30 -6.30 -12.26
N GLY A 816 15.27 -5.46 -12.14
CA GLY A 816 14.38 -5.15 -13.25
C GLY A 816 13.16 -6.06 -13.35
N SER A 817 12.50 -5.98 -14.50
CA SER A 817 11.25 -6.67 -14.76
C SER A 817 11.13 -6.99 -16.24
N TYR A 818 10.42 -8.06 -16.55
CA TYR A 818 10.14 -8.50 -17.89
C TYR A 818 8.63 -8.60 -18.13
N GLU A 819 8.13 -7.99 -19.20
CA GLU A 819 6.73 -8.13 -19.62
C GLU A 819 6.60 -9.27 -20.64
N LEU A 820 5.95 -10.37 -20.23
CA LEU A 820 5.58 -11.44 -21.12
C LEU A 820 4.25 -11.11 -21.82
N THR A 821 4.33 -10.64 -23.07
CA THR A 821 3.14 -10.38 -23.92
C THR A 821 2.83 -11.56 -24.85
N ASN A 822 1.56 -11.89 -25.07
CA ASN A 822 1.14 -12.79 -26.15
C ASN A 822 0.90 -12.01 -27.46
N THR A 823 1.96 -11.43 -28.01
CA THR A 823 1.92 -10.70 -29.29
C THR A 823 2.14 -11.60 -30.51
N ILE A 824 2.46 -12.88 -30.28
CA ILE A 824 2.96 -13.83 -31.28
C ILE A 824 1.84 -14.74 -31.81
N TYR A 825 0.88 -15.16 -30.97
CA TYR A 825 -0.16 -16.12 -31.35
C TYR A 825 -1.51 -15.45 -31.56
N LYS A 826 -1.75 -14.93 -32.77
CA LYS A 826 -2.98 -14.22 -33.12
C LYS A 826 -3.59 -14.66 -34.44
N LEU A 827 -4.90 -14.49 -34.55
CA LEU A 827 -5.68 -14.58 -35.79
C LEU A 827 -5.47 -13.30 -36.60
N GLN A 828 -4.87 -13.42 -37.79
CA GLN A 828 -4.65 -12.28 -38.69
C GLN A 828 -5.88 -12.01 -39.54
N PRO A 829 -6.44 -10.80 -39.55
CA PRO A 829 -7.48 -10.44 -40.49
C PRO A 829 -6.92 -10.45 -41.91
N ASN A 830 -7.62 -11.08 -42.82
CA ASN A 830 -7.24 -11.08 -44.23
C ASN A 830 -8.00 -9.97 -44.96
N SER A 831 -7.34 -8.82 -45.08
CA SER A 831 -7.89 -7.59 -45.68
C SER A 831 -8.33 -7.73 -47.15
N ALA A 832 -7.94 -8.81 -47.84
CA ALA A 832 -8.41 -9.06 -49.21
C ALA A 832 -9.88 -9.55 -49.26
N TYR A 833 -10.40 -10.10 -48.16
CA TYR A 833 -11.74 -10.70 -48.11
C TYR A 833 -12.59 -10.21 -46.94
N LEU A 834 -11.97 -9.78 -45.84
CA LEU A 834 -12.64 -9.26 -44.65
C LEU A 834 -12.81 -7.74 -44.76
N TYR A 835 -14.06 -7.30 -44.74
CA TYR A 835 -14.47 -5.90 -44.77
C TYR A 835 -14.82 -5.42 -43.36
N ASP A 836 -14.53 -4.17 -43.06
CA ASP A 836 -14.86 -3.55 -41.78
C ASP A 836 -16.39 -3.34 -41.64
N GLY A 837 -16.90 -3.58 -40.43
CA GLY A 837 -18.30 -3.27 -40.08
C GLY A 837 -18.48 -1.78 -39.77
N VAL A 838 -19.60 -1.20 -40.17
CA VAL A 838 -19.94 0.22 -39.91
C VAL A 838 -20.90 0.32 -38.72
N GLY A 839 -20.70 1.31 -37.84
CA GLY A 839 -21.67 1.63 -36.78
C GLY A 839 -21.82 0.59 -35.68
N GLY A 840 -20.75 -0.16 -35.36
CA GLY A 840 -20.76 -1.21 -34.32
C GLY A 840 -21.18 -2.59 -34.82
N ALA A 841 -21.36 -2.78 -36.13
CA ALA A 841 -21.54 -4.10 -36.73
C ALA A 841 -20.23 -4.91 -36.74
N ASN A 842 -20.34 -6.24 -36.77
CA ASN A 842 -19.20 -7.13 -36.92
C ASN A 842 -18.47 -6.90 -38.27
N PRO A 843 -17.14 -7.11 -38.34
CA PRO A 843 -16.45 -7.30 -39.61
C PRO A 843 -17.10 -8.45 -40.39
N TYR A 844 -17.03 -8.42 -41.72
CA TYR A 844 -17.76 -9.42 -42.51
C TYR A 844 -17.04 -9.82 -43.80
N ILE A 845 -17.37 -11.00 -44.31
CA ILE A 845 -16.98 -11.45 -45.65
C ILE A 845 -18.21 -11.50 -46.56
N TYR A 846 -18.05 -11.10 -47.82
CA TYR A 846 -19.09 -11.24 -48.83
C TYR A 846 -18.99 -12.59 -49.54
N ILE A 847 -20.13 -13.24 -49.71
CA ILE A 847 -20.26 -14.41 -50.58
C ILE A 847 -21.11 -14.06 -51.80
N ASN A 848 -20.65 -14.50 -52.96
CA ASN A 848 -21.37 -14.37 -54.22
C ASN A 848 -21.97 -15.73 -54.58
N GLY A 849 -23.22 -15.72 -55.04
CA GLY A 849 -23.82 -16.92 -55.65
C GLY A 849 -23.63 -16.93 -57.16
N GLY A 850 -24.19 -17.97 -57.77
CA GLY A 850 -24.28 -18.13 -59.21
C GLY A 850 -25.61 -18.78 -59.58
N VAL A 851 -25.98 -18.66 -60.85
CA VAL A 851 -27.18 -19.30 -61.39
C VAL A 851 -26.77 -20.35 -62.39
N GLU A 852 -27.31 -21.57 -62.23
CA GLU A 852 -27.14 -22.67 -63.16
C GLU A 852 -28.51 -23.23 -63.54
N GLY A 853 -28.92 -23.01 -64.79
CA GLY A 853 -30.28 -23.36 -65.23
C GLY A 853 -31.34 -22.56 -64.47
N ASP A 854 -32.22 -23.27 -63.77
CA ASP A 854 -33.32 -22.70 -62.99
C ASP A 854 -33.01 -22.64 -61.47
N ALA A 855 -31.74 -22.86 -61.06
CA ALA A 855 -31.34 -22.90 -59.65
C ALA A 855 -30.29 -21.83 -59.29
N PHE A 856 -30.38 -21.32 -58.05
CA PHE A 856 -29.37 -20.46 -57.45
C PHE A 856 -28.45 -21.29 -56.55
N ASN A 857 -27.16 -21.31 -56.89
CA ASN A 857 -26.15 -22.10 -56.21
C ASN A 857 -25.11 -21.20 -55.53
N LEU A 858 -24.64 -21.63 -54.36
CA LEU A 858 -23.54 -21.01 -53.64
C LEU A 858 -22.36 -21.98 -53.57
N ALA A 859 -21.16 -21.51 -53.86
CA ALA A 859 -19.95 -22.30 -53.67
C ALA A 859 -19.65 -22.44 -52.17
N ASN A 860 -18.94 -23.51 -51.80
CA ASN A 860 -18.42 -23.70 -50.46
C ASN A 860 -17.56 -22.49 -50.03
N ILE A 861 -17.77 -22.02 -48.81
CA ILE A 861 -17.21 -20.77 -48.29
C ILE A 861 -16.01 -21.13 -47.42
N ASN A 862 -14.81 -20.71 -47.82
CA ASN A 862 -13.62 -20.92 -47.01
C ASN A 862 -13.51 -19.84 -45.92
N LEU A 863 -13.76 -20.21 -44.66
CA LEU A 863 -13.77 -19.29 -43.53
C LEU A 863 -12.37 -18.80 -43.14
N THR A 864 -11.30 -19.51 -43.54
CA THR A 864 -9.92 -19.05 -43.36
C THR A 864 -9.61 -17.81 -44.21
N ASN A 865 -10.44 -17.48 -45.20
CA ASN A 865 -10.36 -16.21 -45.90
C ASN A 865 -10.69 -15.01 -45.01
N ALA A 866 -11.39 -15.18 -43.89
CA ALA A 866 -11.64 -14.09 -42.94
C ALA A 866 -10.44 -13.86 -42.02
N TYR A 867 -9.98 -14.94 -41.38
CA TYR A 867 -8.86 -14.92 -40.45
C TYR A 867 -7.93 -16.11 -40.66
N THR A 868 -6.62 -15.85 -40.76
CA THR A 868 -5.58 -16.87 -40.86
C THR A 868 -4.75 -16.98 -39.58
N VAL A 869 -4.15 -18.14 -39.36
CA VAL A 869 -3.17 -18.36 -38.29
C VAL A 869 -1.86 -17.65 -38.63
N SER A 870 -1.25 -16.95 -37.67
CA SER A 870 0.07 -16.32 -37.82
C SER A 870 1.16 -17.38 -38.09
N GLU A 871 2.25 -16.99 -38.76
CA GLU A 871 3.32 -17.92 -39.16
C GLU A 871 3.98 -18.59 -37.93
N GLU A 872 4.15 -17.83 -36.87
CA GLU A 872 4.69 -18.26 -35.59
C GLU A 872 3.74 -19.23 -34.87
N ALA A 873 2.43 -18.97 -34.93
CA ALA A 873 1.38 -19.87 -34.43
C ALA A 873 1.36 -21.20 -35.16
N ALA A 874 1.48 -21.18 -36.49
CA ALA A 874 1.55 -22.39 -37.29
C ALA A 874 2.80 -23.22 -36.98
N LYS A 875 3.98 -22.59 -36.83
CA LYS A 875 5.23 -23.29 -36.43
C LYS A 875 5.14 -23.93 -35.05
N ALA A 876 4.36 -23.36 -34.15
CA ALA A 876 4.16 -23.87 -32.79
C ALA A 876 3.06 -24.96 -32.68
N GLY A 877 2.47 -25.39 -33.80
CA GLY A 877 1.43 -26.42 -33.81
C GLY A 877 0.04 -25.96 -33.34
N ALA A 878 -0.22 -24.64 -33.32
CA ALA A 878 -1.53 -24.11 -32.97
C ALA A 878 -2.59 -24.49 -34.03
N THR A 879 -3.84 -24.70 -33.58
CA THR A 879 -4.95 -25.11 -34.44
C THR A 879 -6.09 -24.09 -34.38
N GLN A 880 -6.76 -23.85 -35.50
CA GLN A 880 -7.89 -22.92 -35.60
C GLN A 880 -9.19 -23.70 -35.76
N ALA A 881 -10.23 -23.29 -35.03
CA ALA A 881 -11.59 -23.81 -35.20
C ALA A 881 -12.58 -22.69 -35.55
N PHE A 882 -13.72 -23.10 -36.10
CA PHE A 882 -14.82 -22.22 -36.50
C PHE A 882 -16.14 -22.79 -36.00
N GLU A 883 -16.99 -21.91 -35.46
CA GLU A 883 -18.30 -22.24 -34.89
C GLU A 883 -19.36 -21.28 -35.44
N LEU A 884 -20.52 -21.80 -35.81
CA LEU A 884 -21.67 -20.99 -36.20
C LEU A 884 -22.36 -20.45 -34.94
N VAL A 885 -22.42 -19.14 -34.80
CA VAL A 885 -23.03 -18.46 -33.64
C VAL A 885 -24.53 -18.23 -33.86
N THR A 886 -24.93 -17.99 -35.11
CA THR A 886 -26.36 -17.83 -35.47
C THR A 886 -27.16 -19.08 -35.10
N LYS A 887 -28.21 -18.90 -34.29
CA LYS A 887 -29.05 -19.98 -33.80
C LYS A 887 -30.23 -20.26 -34.72
N THR A 888 -30.71 -21.51 -34.71
CA THR A 888 -31.89 -21.94 -35.47
C THR A 888 -33.12 -21.17 -35.02
N PRO A 889 -33.86 -20.52 -35.94
CA PRO A 889 -35.12 -19.86 -35.62
C PRO A 889 -36.20 -20.83 -35.10
N GLU A 890 -37.12 -20.32 -34.28
CA GLU A 890 -38.28 -21.09 -33.81
C GLU A 890 -39.20 -21.45 -35.00
N GLY A 891 -39.48 -22.75 -35.21
CA GLY A 891 -40.23 -23.26 -36.36
C GLY A 891 -39.39 -23.67 -37.58
N TYR A 892 -38.05 -23.58 -37.50
CA TYR A 892 -37.13 -23.90 -38.59
C TYR A 892 -36.51 -25.31 -38.39
N GLY A 893 -36.64 -26.20 -39.39
CA GLY A 893 -36.18 -27.59 -39.31
C GLY A 893 -34.65 -27.75 -39.27
N SER A 894 -34.15 -28.87 -38.73
CA SER A 894 -32.75 -29.07 -38.34
C SER A 894 -31.66 -29.06 -39.44
N ASN A 895 -31.97 -28.77 -40.70
CA ASN A 895 -31.03 -28.84 -41.84
C ASN A 895 -31.04 -27.58 -42.72
N THR A 896 -31.24 -26.42 -42.11
CA THR A 896 -31.56 -25.17 -42.84
C THR A 896 -30.64 -24.01 -42.50
N LEU A 897 -29.75 -24.16 -41.51
CA LEU A 897 -28.64 -23.25 -41.28
C LEU A 897 -27.36 -23.76 -41.97
N PRO A 898 -26.36 -22.88 -42.18
CA PRO A 898 -25.08 -23.30 -42.70
C PRO A 898 -24.41 -24.34 -41.79
N THR A 899 -23.68 -25.27 -42.36
CA THR A 899 -22.86 -26.25 -41.63
C THR A 899 -21.39 -25.93 -41.83
N ILE A 900 -20.58 -26.13 -40.79
CA ILE A 900 -19.14 -25.86 -40.84
C ILE A 900 -18.39 -27.17 -40.63
N ALA A 901 -17.54 -27.52 -41.59
CA ALA A 901 -16.65 -28.68 -41.50
C ALA A 901 -15.24 -28.29 -41.94
N SER A 902 -14.25 -28.49 -41.07
CA SER A 902 -12.83 -28.23 -41.35
C SER A 902 -12.53 -26.82 -41.90
N GLY A 903 -13.20 -25.79 -41.36
CA GLY A 903 -13.03 -24.39 -41.79
C GLY A 903 -13.72 -24.04 -43.11
N VAL A 904 -14.50 -24.96 -43.68
CA VAL A 904 -15.34 -24.73 -44.86
C VAL A 904 -16.80 -24.70 -44.41
N MET A 905 -17.50 -23.64 -44.79
CA MET A 905 -18.93 -23.47 -44.56
C MET A 905 -19.72 -23.84 -45.82
N ASP A 906 -20.70 -24.70 -45.66
CA ASP A 906 -21.76 -24.95 -46.64
C ASP A 906 -22.98 -24.12 -46.26
N TRP A 907 -23.43 -23.23 -47.16
CA TRP A 907 -24.59 -22.37 -46.93
C TRP A 907 -25.91 -23.17 -46.87
N ASN A 908 -25.93 -24.40 -47.40
CA ASN A 908 -27.10 -25.26 -47.51
C ASN A 908 -28.30 -24.50 -48.14
N ASN A 909 -29.50 -24.66 -47.56
CA ASN A 909 -30.72 -23.94 -47.92
C ASN A 909 -30.99 -22.72 -47.02
N CYS A 910 -29.94 -22.09 -46.48
CA CYS A 910 -30.11 -20.97 -45.56
C CYS A 910 -30.82 -19.80 -46.24
N ILE A 911 -31.94 -19.39 -45.64
CA ILE A 911 -32.80 -18.29 -46.10
C ILE A 911 -32.32 -16.91 -45.62
N LEU A 912 -31.44 -16.89 -44.61
CA LEU A 912 -30.92 -15.65 -44.07
C LEU A 912 -29.98 -15.02 -45.11
N ASP A 913 -29.97 -13.69 -45.17
CA ASP A 913 -29.00 -12.94 -45.97
C ASP A 913 -27.64 -12.80 -45.23
N LYS A 914 -27.60 -13.18 -43.95
CA LYS A 914 -26.42 -13.08 -43.09
C LYS A 914 -26.41 -14.11 -41.96
N VAL A 915 -25.22 -14.64 -41.65
CA VAL A 915 -24.96 -15.43 -40.43
C VAL A 915 -23.68 -14.96 -39.73
N THR A 916 -23.55 -15.23 -38.44
CA THR A 916 -22.39 -14.85 -37.60
C THR A 916 -21.58 -16.09 -37.25
N VAL A 917 -20.26 -15.99 -37.38
CA VAL A 917 -19.28 -17.05 -37.12
C VAL A 917 -18.29 -16.58 -36.07
N LYS A 918 -17.94 -17.48 -35.16
CA LYS A 918 -16.83 -17.33 -34.22
C LYS A 918 -15.67 -18.19 -34.70
N THR A 919 -14.47 -17.63 -34.71
CA THR A 919 -13.23 -18.39 -34.90
C THR A 919 -12.38 -18.30 -33.63
N THR A 920 -11.79 -19.44 -33.26
CA THR A 920 -11.00 -19.59 -32.05
C THR A 920 -9.67 -20.26 -32.41
N LEU A 921 -8.57 -19.68 -31.94
CA LEU A 921 -7.22 -20.24 -32.05
C LEU A 921 -6.89 -21.00 -30.77
N TYR A 922 -6.39 -22.23 -30.90
CA TYR A 922 -6.02 -23.10 -29.80
C TYR A 922 -4.54 -23.47 -29.86
N ASN A 923 -3.91 -23.68 -28.70
CA ASN A 923 -2.61 -24.35 -28.63
C ASN A 923 -2.73 -25.88 -28.81
N ASP A 924 -1.60 -26.58 -28.74
CA ASP A 924 -1.47 -28.04 -28.81
C ASP A 924 -2.17 -28.79 -27.66
N LYS A 925 -2.52 -28.08 -26.58
CA LYS A 925 -3.25 -28.59 -25.40
C LYS A 925 -4.73 -28.20 -25.38
N THR A 926 -5.28 -27.66 -26.47
CA THR A 926 -6.69 -27.23 -26.61
C THR A 926 -7.10 -25.99 -25.79
N GLU A 927 -6.14 -25.19 -25.31
CA GLU A 927 -6.41 -23.93 -24.60
C GLU A 927 -6.57 -22.78 -25.61
N VAL A 928 -7.46 -21.83 -25.32
CA VAL A 928 -7.78 -20.71 -26.22
C VAL A 928 -6.68 -19.64 -26.17
N LEU A 929 -6.18 -19.24 -27.34
CA LEU A 929 -5.13 -18.23 -27.54
C LEU A 929 -5.67 -16.90 -28.09
N ASP A 930 -6.67 -16.95 -28.98
CA ASP A 930 -7.31 -15.78 -29.57
C ASP A 930 -8.70 -16.15 -30.10
N THR A 931 -9.63 -15.20 -30.09
CA THR A 931 -11.01 -15.36 -30.53
C THR A 931 -11.42 -14.16 -31.38
N LYS A 932 -12.09 -14.40 -32.51
CA LYS A 932 -12.70 -13.35 -33.35
C LYS A 932 -14.12 -13.72 -33.76
N VAL A 933 -14.97 -12.71 -33.92
CA VAL A 933 -16.34 -12.85 -34.42
C VAL A 933 -16.46 -12.03 -35.71
N PHE A 934 -17.07 -12.62 -36.73
CA PHE A 934 -17.33 -11.96 -38.01
C PHE A 934 -18.62 -12.49 -38.64
N ASP A 935 -19.22 -11.69 -39.52
CA ASP A 935 -20.42 -12.06 -40.25
C ASP A 935 -20.06 -12.61 -41.65
N VAL A 936 -20.82 -13.59 -42.13
CA VAL A 936 -20.81 -14.07 -43.50
C VAL A 936 -22.09 -13.54 -44.16
N VAL A 937 -21.95 -12.66 -45.14
CA VAL A 937 -23.05 -11.92 -45.76
C VAL A 937 -23.23 -12.37 -47.20
N LEU A 938 -24.43 -12.85 -47.52
CA LEU A 938 -24.83 -13.13 -48.89
C LEU A 938 -25.08 -11.81 -49.62
N LYS A 939 -24.35 -11.59 -50.71
CA LYS A 939 -24.61 -10.46 -51.59
C LYS A 939 -26.00 -10.62 -52.20
N GLU A 940 -26.86 -9.63 -52.02
CA GLU A 940 -28.25 -9.64 -52.50
C GLU A 940 -28.30 -10.05 -53.99
N PRO A 941 -28.91 -11.20 -54.34
CA PRO A 941 -28.90 -11.69 -55.72
C PRO A 941 -29.85 -10.89 -56.62
N ILE A 942 -30.75 -10.08 -56.05
CA ILE A 942 -31.71 -9.25 -56.78
C ILE A 942 -31.60 -7.82 -56.28
N ALA A 943 -31.19 -6.91 -57.16
CA ALA A 943 -31.11 -5.49 -56.87
C ALA A 943 -32.45 -4.79 -57.18
N PHE A 944 -33.43 -4.94 -56.28
CA PHE A 944 -34.78 -4.38 -56.44
C PHE A 944 -34.78 -2.86 -56.71
N ASP A 945 -33.87 -2.09 -56.10
CA ASP A 945 -33.77 -0.64 -56.32
C ASP A 945 -33.31 -0.25 -57.74
N SER A 946 -32.68 -1.18 -58.46
CA SER A 946 -32.26 -0.95 -59.85
C SER A 946 -33.41 -1.08 -60.85
N TRP A 947 -34.54 -1.64 -60.43
CA TRP A 947 -35.70 -1.83 -61.29
C TRP A 947 -36.39 -0.50 -61.55
N LYS A 948 -36.67 -0.23 -62.83
CA LYS A 948 -37.40 0.97 -63.26
C LYS A 948 -38.73 0.56 -63.86
N PHE A 949 -39.82 1.05 -63.26
CA PHE A 949 -41.17 0.80 -63.74
C PHE A 949 -41.56 1.82 -64.80
N TYR A 950 -42.26 1.38 -65.85
CA TYR A 950 -42.82 2.31 -66.83
C TYR A 950 -43.97 3.12 -66.21
N GLY A 951 -43.87 4.45 -66.28
CA GLY A 951 -44.88 5.34 -65.70
C GLY A 951 -46.23 5.30 -66.43
N GLY A 952 -47.31 5.35 -65.65
CA GLY A 952 -48.67 5.72 -66.07
C GLY A 952 -49.36 4.72 -66.98
N SER A 953 -50.15 3.81 -66.42
CA SER A 953 -51.02 2.92 -67.19
C SER A 953 -52.41 3.51 -67.35
N LYS A 954 -52.79 3.83 -68.58
CA LYS A 954 -54.12 4.39 -68.90
C LYS A 954 -55.12 3.27 -69.10
N ILE A 955 -56.02 3.10 -68.14
CA ILE A 955 -57.10 2.12 -68.13
C ILE A 955 -58.34 2.82 -68.71
N GLU A 956 -58.86 2.26 -69.80
CA GLU A 956 -60.01 2.84 -70.50
C GLU A 956 -61.32 2.35 -69.88
N VAL A 957 -62.01 3.25 -69.18
CA VAL A 957 -63.30 2.98 -68.57
C VAL A 957 -64.39 3.05 -69.63
N SER A 958 -65.20 1.99 -69.71
CA SER A 958 -66.27 1.83 -70.68
C SER A 958 -67.61 1.54 -69.99
N THR A 959 -68.67 2.15 -70.48
CA THR A 959 -70.05 1.88 -70.04
C THR A 959 -70.55 0.51 -70.50
N THR A 960 -69.92 -0.09 -71.53
CA THR A 960 -70.44 -1.30 -72.21
C THR A 960 -69.60 -2.55 -72.02
N LYS A 961 -68.35 -2.42 -71.56
CA LYS A 961 -67.41 -3.54 -71.39
C LYS A 961 -66.60 -3.38 -70.12
N GLU A 962 -66.23 -4.51 -69.53
CA GLU A 962 -65.23 -4.57 -68.48
C GLU A 962 -63.85 -4.23 -69.05
N ALA A 963 -63.05 -3.48 -68.30
CA ALA A 963 -61.67 -3.19 -68.65
C ALA A 963 -60.74 -3.87 -67.65
N THR A 964 -59.77 -4.63 -68.16
CA THR A 964 -58.75 -5.27 -67.34
C THR A 964 -57.38 -4.71 -67.68
N PHE A 965 -56.53 -4.64 -66.67
CA PHE A 965 -55.17 -4.11 -66.80
C PHE A 965 -54.20 -4.93 -65.97
N ASN A 966 -53.24 -5.60 -66.62
CA ASN A 966 -52.23 -6.41 -65.93
C ASN A 966 -51.04 -5.54 -65.49
N LEU A 967 -50.88 -5.38 -64.17
CA LEU A 967 -49.77 -4.65 -63.55
C LEU A 967 -48.40 -5.29 -63.86
N GLN A 968 -48.35 -6.60 -64.07
CA GLN A 968 -47.11 -7.34 -64.34
C GLN A 968 -46.51 -7.01 -65.71
N GLU A 969 -47.34 -6.63 -66.69
CA GLU A 969 -46.88 -6.21 -68.02
C GLU A 969 -46.11 -4.88 -68.00
N LYS A 970 -46.11 -4.16 -66.87
CA LYS A 970 -45.47 -2.84 -66.71
C LYS A 970 -44.11 -2.87 -66.01
N VAL A 971 -43.65 -4.04 -65.58
CA VAL A 971 -42.47 -4.21 -64.72
C VAL A 971 -41.13 -4.17 -65.49
N LEU A 972 -41.05 -3.72 -66.75
CA LEU A 972 -39.83 -3.85 -67.58
C LEU A 972 -39.46 -2.54 -68.27
N ALA A 973 -38.23 -2.01 -68.17
CA ALA A 973 -37.79 -0.78 -68.88
C ALA A 973 -36.91 -1.03 -70.13
N ALA A 974 -37.42 -0.84 -71.35
CA ALA A 974 -36.59 -0.58 -72.53
C ALA A 974 -35.96 0.83 -72.49
N THR A 975 -34.69 0.92 -72.85
CA THR A 975 -33.80 2.09 -72.72
C THR A 975 -34.15 3.25 -73.68
N SER A 976 -33.54 4.41 -73.43
CA SER A 976 -33.73 5.74 -74.04
C SER A 976 -33.46 5.87 -75.56
N THR A 977 -33.39 4.78 -76.33
CA THR A 977 -33.12 4.82 -77.79
C THR A 977 -34.09 4.00 -78.65
N GLY A 978 -35.33 3.82 -78.20
CA GLY A 978 -36.46 3.55 -79.11
C GLY A 978 -36.41 2.25 -79.93
N SER A 979 -36.17 1.11 -79.29
CA SER A 979 -36.40 -0.21 -79.91
C SER A 979 -37.55 -0.94 -79.22
N THR A 980 -38.44 -1.50 -80.03
CA THR A 980 -39.74 -2.13 -79.73
C THR A 980 -39.65 -3.34 -78.77
N TYR A 981 -40.75 -3.55 -78.02
CA TYR A 981 -41.16 -4.78 -77.31
C TYR A 981 -40.26 -6.01 -77.58
N GLY A 982 -39.43 -6.42 -76.61
CA GLY A 982 -38.63 -7.64 -76.78
C GLY A 982 -37.56 -8.00 -75.75
N THR A 983 -37.13 -7.14 -74.82
CA THR A 983 -36.10 -7.50 -73.82
C THR A 983 -36.52 -7.11 -72.40
N ILE A 984 -36.61 -8.11 -71.52
CA ILE A 984 -37.06 -8.04 -70.12
C ILE A 984 -35.98 -7.39 -69.25
N VAL A 985 -36.36 -6.48 -68.33
CA VAL A 985 -35.42 -5.75 -67.43
C VAL A 985 -35.59 -6.11 -65.94
N ALA A 986 -36.55 -6.97 -65.59
CA ALA A 986 -36.53 -7.67 -64.31
C ALA A 986 -35.50 -8.80 -64.41
N ILE A 987 -34.25 -8.47 -64.11
CA ILE A 987 -33.12 -9.40 -64.09
C ILE A 987 -32.56 -9.50 -62.66
N ASP A 988 -31.93 -10.64 -62.36
CA ASP A 988 -31.04 -10.74 -61.22
C ASP A 988 -29.73 -9.97 -61.48
N ILE A 989 -28.84 -9.89 -60.48
CA ILE A 989 -27.54 -9.21 -60.65
C ILE A 989 -26.59 -9.93 -61.61
N TYR A 990 -26.93 -11.15 -62.04
CA TYR A 990 -26.15 -11.98 -62.95
C TYR A 990 -26.63 -11.87 -64.41
N GLY A 991 -27.72 -11.12 -64.66
CA GLY A 991 -28.29 -10.89 -65.98
C GLY A 991 -29.36 -11.89 -66.41
N ASN A 992 -29.80 -12.80 -65.53
CA ASN A 992 -30.86 -13.76 -65.84
C ASN A 992 -32.24 -13.12 -65.70
N ALA A 993 -33.13 -13.39 -66.66
CA ALA A 993 -34.49 -12.89 -66.63
C ALA A 993 -35.33 -13.55 -65.51
N LEU A 994 -35.93 -12.74 -64.66
CA LEU A 994 -36.82 -13.15 -63.58
C LEU A 994 -38.29 -13.16 -64.01
N TYR A 995 -38.61 -12.48 -65.10
CA TYR A 995 -39.94 -12.48 -65.73
C TYR A 995 -39.84 -12.82 -67.21
N LYS A 996 -40.83 -13.52 -67.76
CA LYS A 996 -40.97 -13.76 -69.21
C LYS A 996 -42.44 -13.70 -69.61
N SER A 997 -42.76 -12.85 -70.58
CA SER A 997 -44.14 -12.65 -71.06
C SER A 997 -45.15 -12.35 -69.95
N GLY A 998 -44.75 -11.56 -68.95
CA GLY A 998 -45.63 -11.15 -67.84
C GLY A 998 -45.76 -12.14 -66.68
N VAL A 999 -45.12 -13.32 -66.73
CA VAL A 999 -45.10 -14.30 -65.63
C VAL A 999 -43.68 -14.52 -65.10
N LEU A 1000 -43.55 -14.97 -63.85
CA LEU A 1000 -42.25 -15.34 -63.26
C LEU A 1000 -41.59 -16.47 -64.08
N THR A 1001 -40.27 -16.40 -64.26
CA THR A 1001 -39.51 -17.53 -64.80
C THR A 1001 -39.38 -18.63 -63.75
N LYS A 1002 -39.00 -19.84 -64.17
CA LYS A 1002 -38.77 -20.95 -63.24
C LYS A 1002 -37.72 -20.62 -62.19
N LEU A 1003 -36.60 -20.03 -62.59
CA LEU A 1003 -35.60 -19.49 -61.68
C LEU A 1003 -36.19 -18.53 -60.63
N ALA A 1004 -37.20 -17.76 -60.99
CA ALA A 1004 -37.83 -16.83 -60.07
C ALA A 1004 -38.93 -17.47 -59.20
N SER A 1005 -39.65 -18.49 -59.69
CA SER A 1005 -40.82 -19.06 -59.01
C SER A 1005 -40.59 -20.40 -58.31
N GLU A 1006 -39.48 -21.10 -58.57
CA GLU A 1006 -39.19 -22.41 -57.96
C GLU A 1006 -38.36 -22.27 -56.68
N ASP A 1007 -38.58 -23.17 -55.72
CA ASP A 1007 -37.87 -23.26 -54.44
C ASP A 1007 -36.34 -23.40 -54.59
N ALA A 1008 -35.88 -23.99 -55.70
CA ALA A 1008 -34.45 -24.14 -56.02
C ALA A 1008 -33.82 -22.85 -56.59
N GLY A 1009 -34.66 -21.94 -57.08
CA GLY A 1009 -34.27 -20.61 -57.52
C GLY A 1009 -34.53 -19.59 -56.41
N TYR A 1010 -35.19 -18.49 -56.73
CA TYR A 1010 -35.41 -17.37 -55.80
C TYR A 1010 -36.73 -17.44 -55.01
N ASP A 1011 -37.68 -18.30 -55.39
CA ASP A 1011 -39.03 -18.39 -54.81
C ASP A 1011 -39.62 -17.00 -54.48
N ILE A 1012 -39.73 -16.18 -55.53
CA ILE A 1012 -40.24 -14.82 -55.47
C ILE A 1012 -41.76 -14.89 -55.31
N GLU A 1013 -42.23 -14.34 -54.19
CA GLU A 1013 -43.64 -14.09 -53.94
C GLU A 1013 -43.96 -12.63 -54.21
N VAL A 1014 -45.12 -12.39 -54.83
CA VAL A 1014 -45.58 -11.04 -55.18
C VAL A 1014 -46.99 -10.85 -54.67
N SER A 1015 -47.20 -9.76 -53.94
CA SER A 1015 -48.51 -9.34 -53.45
C SER A 1015 -48.88 -7.96 -53.97
N TYR A 1016 -50.17 -7.77 -54.24
CA TYR A 1016 -50.73 -6.55 -54.82
C TYR A 1016 -51.71 -5.93 -53.83
N GLY A 1017 -51.52 -4.65 -53.52
CA GLY A 1017 -52.47 -3.86 -52.76
C GLY A 1017 -53.69 -3.44 -53.58
N ASN A 1018 -54.68 -2.87 -52.92
CA ASN A 1018 -55.78 -2.20 -53.60
C ASN A 1018 -55.32 -0.88 -54.25
N VAL A 1019 -56.12 -0.34 -55.17
CA VAL A 1019 -55.91 0.99 -55.72
C VAL A 1019 -56.09 2.04 -54.61
N VAL A 1020 -55.04 2.81 -54.35
CA VAL A 1020 -55.05 3.99 -53.48
C VAL A 1020 -55.21 5.22 -54.36
N TRP A 1021 -56.36 5.86 -54.31
CA TRP A 1021 -56.69 7.00 -55.16
C TRP A 1021 -55.90 8.26 -54.75
N THR A 1022 -55.33 8.97 -55.71
CA THR A 1022 -54.51 10.17 -55.43
C THR A 1022 -55.37 11.38 -55.04
N ASN A 1023 -56.64 11.43 -55.48
CA ASN A 1023 -57.63 12.41 -55.08
C ASN A 1023 -58.78 11.70 -54.34
N ALA A 1024 -58.89 11.87 -53.02
CA ALA A 1024 -59.83 11.11 -52.18
C ALA A 1024 -61.33 11.33 -52.49
N THR A 1025 -61.69 12.41 -53.19
CA THR A 1025 -63.09 12.72 -53.55
C THR A 1025 -63.56 12.09 -54.87
N GLU A 1026 -62.68 11.40 -55.60
CA GLU A 1026 -62.98 10.82 -56.92
C GLU A 1026 -62.51 9.37 -56.99
N THR A 1027 -63.46 8.44 -56.96
CA THR A 1027 -63.21 6.99 -57.02
C THR A 1027 -64.09 6.35 -58.07
N ILE A 1028 -63.65 5.22 -58.64
CA ILE A 1028 -64.49 4.40 -59.52
C ILE A 1028 -65.04 3.23 -58.70
N GLU A 1029 -66.36 3.05 -58.72
CA GLU A 1029 -67.02 2.00 -57.95
C GLU A 1029 -66.71 0.60 -58.52
N GLY A 1030 -66.47 -0.35 -57.62
CA GLY A 1030 -66.26 -1.76 -57.97
C GLY A 1030 -64.90 -2.10 -58.61
N VAL A 1031 -63.92 -1.18 -58.61
CA VAL A 1031 -62.55 -1.51 -59.05
C VAL A 1031 -61.92 -2.51 -58.09
N THR A 1032 -61.43 -3.61 -58.64
CA THR A 1032 -60.76 -4.67 -57.88
C THR A 1032 -59.34 -4.89 -58.39
N VAL A 1033 -58.42 -5.27 -57.50
CA VAL A 1033 -57.08 -5.72 -57.84
C VAL A 1033 -56.96 -7.15 -57.36
N LYS A 1034 -56.79 -8.09 -58.29
CA LYS A 1034 -56.62 -9.51 -57.97
C LYS A 1034 -55.51 -10.10 -58.84
N ASP A 1035 -54.55 -10.76 -58.20
CA ASP A 1035 -53.42 -11.45 -58.85
C ASP A 1035 -52.65 -10.55 -59.84
N GLY A 1036 -52.53 -9.26 -59.52
CA GLY A 1036 -51.87 -8.26 -60.36
C GLY A 1036 -52.71 -7.72 -61.50
N VAL A 1037 -53.99 -8.10 -61.63
CA VAL A 1037 -54.91 -7.56 -62.63
C VAL A 1037 -55.87 -6.58 -61.96
N ILE A 1038 -55.90 -5.34 -62.46
CA ILE A 1038 -56.91 -4.35 -62.13
C ILE A 1038 -58.12 -4.61 -63.02
N THR A 1039 -59.29 -4.78 -62.43
CA THR A 1039 -60.54 -4.94 -63.16
C THR A 1039 -61.46 -3.76 -62.84
N VAL A 1040 -61.89 -3.05 -63.88
CA VAL A 1040 -62.91 -2.01 -63.83
C VAL A 1040 -64.22 -2.58 -64.40
N PRO A 1041 -65.29 -2.68 -63.60
CA PRO A 1041 -66.53 -3.31 -64.04
C PRO A 1041 -67.25 -2.46 -65.10
N LYS A 1042 -68.05 -3.13 -65.95
CA LYS A 1042 -68.93 -2.47 -66.92
C LYS A 1042 -70.03 -1.67 -66.22
N GLY A 1043 -70.48 -0.58 -66.85
CA GLY A 1043 -71.64 0.21 -66.38
C GLY A 1043 -71.28 1.45 -65.54
N ASN A 1044 -70.00 1.75 -65.36
CA ASN A 1044 -69.55 3.02 -64.79
C ASN A 1044 -69.90 4.20 -65.71
N GLU A 1045 -70.43 5.30 -65.16
CA GLU A 1045 -70.74 6.54 -65.92
C GLU A 1045 -69.47 7.15 -66.56
N GLN A 1046 -69.64 7.99 -67.58
CA GLN A 1046 -68.49 8.70 -68.19
C GLN A 1046 -67.76 9.54 -67.13
N LEU A 1047 -66.45 9.30 -66.98
CA LEU A 1047 -65.59 10.05 -66.08
C LEU A 1047 -65.53 11.52 -66.51
N ALA A 1048 -65.71 12.46 -65.58
CA ALA A 1048 -65.64 13.90 -65.87
C ALA A 1048 -64.21 14.36 -66.24
N LYS A 1049 -63.18 13.65 -65.75
CA LYS A 1049 -61.75 13.85 -66.04
C LYS A 1049 -60.95 12.58 -65.76
N GLU A 1050 -59.67 12.57 -66.11
CA GLU A 1050 -58.76 11.46 -65.79
C GLU A 1050 -58.59 11.33 -64.26
N ILE A 1051 -58.87 10.15 -63.71
CA ILE A 1051 -58.70 9.83 -62.28
C ILE A 1051 -57.39 9.05 -62.12
N THR A 1052 -56.56 9.38 -61.13
CA THR A 1052 -55.29 8.68 -60.88
C THR A 1052 -55.29 7.96 -59.53
N GLY A 1053 -54.54 6.89 -59.45
CA GLY A 1053 -54.26 6.16 -58.21
C GLY A 1053 -52.91 5.48 -58.26
N THR A 1054 -52.50 4.88 -57.15
CA THR A 1054 -51.33 4.03 -57.04
C THR A 1054 -51.72 2.64 -56.55
N VAL A 1055 -51.03 1.61 -57.03
CA VAL A 1055 -51.13 0.26 -56.48
C VAL A 1055 -49.78 -0.11 -55.90
N LYS A 1056 -49.77 -0.47 -54.61
CA LYS A 1056 -48.57 -0.98 -53.95
C LYS A 1056 -48.32 -2.42 -54.39
N VAL A 1057 -47.13 -2.70 -54.91
CA VAL A 1057 -46.67 -4.05 -55.23
C VAL A 1057 -45.53 -4.39 -54.29
N THR A 1058 -45.63 -5.52 -53.61
CA THR A 1058 -44.63 -5.97 -52.66
C THR A 1058 -44.06 -7.32 -53.08
N TYR A 1059 -42.74 -7.37 -53.20
CA TYR A 1059 -41.96 -8.55 -53.52
C TYR A 1059 -41.28 -9.07 -52.24
N THR A 1060 -41.22 -10.39 -52.15
CA THR A 1060 -40.40 -11.12 -51.17
C THR A 1060 -39.71 -12.26 -51.90
N TYR A 1061 -38.55 -12.70 -51.42
CA TYR A 1061 -37.84 -13.83 -52.01
C TYR A 1061 -37.10 -14.64 -50.95
N LYS A 1062 -36.70 -15.87 -51.30
CA LYS A 1062 -36.18 -16.88 -50.38
C LYS A 1062 -34.98 -16.45 -49.54
N TYR A 1063 -34.05 -15.68 -50.12
CA TYR A 1063 -32.75 -15.36 -49.48
C TYR A 1063 -32.68 -13.96 -48.87
N ALA A 1064 -33.82 -13.38 -48.48
CA ALA A 1064 -33.85 -12.15 -47.70
C ALA A 1064 -34.88 -12.25 -46.59
N TRP A 1065 -34.38 -12.53 -45.38
CA TRP A 1065 -35.18 -12.60 -44.17
C TRP A 1065 -34.55 -11.72 -43.10
N VAL A 1066 -35.39 -10.96 -42.42
CA VAL A 1066 -34.96 -10.05 -41.36
C VAL A 1066 -35.45 -10.56 -40.00
N PRO A 1067 -34.67 -10.36 -38.92
CA PRO A 1067 -35.06 -10.78 -37.58
C PRO A 1067 -36.26 -9.97 -37.08
N VAL A 1068 -37.19 -10.65 -36.39
CA VAL A 1068 -38.29 -10.04 -35.66
C VAL A 1068 -37.90 -9.98 -34.19
N GLU A 1069 -37.69 -8.78 -33.68
CA GLU A 1069 -37.28 -8.55 -32.29
C GLU A 1069 -38.47 -8.18 -31.40
N LYS A 1070 -38.53 -8.81 -30.23
CA LYS A 1070 -39.42 -8.44 -29.14
C LYS A 1070 -38.61 -8.41 -27.85
N ASP A 1071 -38.68 -7.30 -27.11
CA ASP A 1071 -37.93 -7.09 -25.86
C ASP A 1071 -36.41 -7.30 -26.00
N GLY A 1072 -35.84 -6.89 -27.14
CA GLY A 1072 -34.39 -7.01 -27.42
C GLY A 1072 -33.91 -8.45 -27.69
N LYS A 1073 -34.83 -9.40 -27.94
CA LYS A 1073 -34.52 -10.77 -28.35
C LYS A 1073 -35.17 -11.08 -29.69
N VAL A 1074 -34.43 -11.78 -30.55
CA VAL A 1074 -34.96 -12.30 -31.82
C VAL A 1074 -35.94 -13.43 -31.50
N THR A 1075 -37.23 -13.18 -31.74
CA THR A 1075 -38.33 -14.13 -31.52
C THR A 1075 -38.75 -14.87 -32.78
N GLY A 1076 -38.21 -14.50 -33.94
CA GLY A 1076 -38.53 -15.12 -35.22
C GLY A 1076 -37.88 -14.35 -36.38
N TYR A 1077 -38.23 -14.72 -37.62
CA TYR A 1077 -37.79 -14.03 -38.83
C TYR A 1077 -38.97 -13.88 -39.79
N GLU A 1078 -38.97 -12.82 -40.59
CA GLU A 1078 -39.93 -12.62 -41.68
C GLU A 1078 -39.23 -12.30 -43.00
N ARG A 1079 -39.85 -12.63 -44.14
CA ARG A 1079 -39.32 -12.27 -45.47
C ARG A 1079 -39.22 -10.75 -45.56
N LYS A 1080 -38.04 -10.25 -45.93
CA LYS A 1080 -37.80 -8.83 -46.22
C LYS A 1080 -38.71 -8.40 -47.37
N LYS A 1081 -39.53 -7.38 -47.11
CA LYS A 1081 -40.52 -6.85 -48.06
C LYS A 1081 -39.90 -5.73 -48.88
N PHE A 1082 -39.90 -5.88 -50.20
CA PHE A 1082 -39.48 -4.87 -51.16
C PHE A 1082 -40.74 -4.30 -51.84
N SER A 1083 -41.15 -3.10 -51.45
CA SER A 1083 -42.40 -2.50 -51.90
C SER A 1083 -42.19 -1.32 -52.86
N PHE A 1084 -43.02 -1.25 -53.89
CA PHE A 1084 -43.04 -0.17 -54.87
C PHE A 1084 -44.46 0.30 -55.11
N ASP A 1085 -44.64 1.59 -55.42
CA ASP A 1085 -45.94 2.14 -55.79
C ASP A 1085 -46.03 2.34 -57.32
N ILE A 1086 -46.95 1.64 -57.97
CA ILE A 1086 -47.17 1.74 -59.42
C ILE A 1086 -48.29 2.74 -59.70
N PRO A 1087 -48.04 3.83 -60.45
CA PRO A 1087 -49.07 4.79 -60.81
C PRO A 1087 -49.99 4.27 -61.93
N VAL A 1088 -51.30 4.41 -61.73
CA VAL A 1088 -52.37 4.04 -62.67
C VAL A 1088 -53.30 5.24 -62.92
N ALA A 1089 -53.78 5.37 -64.15
CA ALA A 1089 -54.68 6.44 -64.57
C ALA A 1089 -55.90 5.84 -65.27
N PHE A 1090 -57.08 6.36 -64.98
CA PHE A 1090 -58.35 5.89 -65.52
C PHE A 1090 -58.96 7.02 -66.36
N LYS A 1091 -59.24 6.72 -67.63
CA LYS A 1091 -59.83 7.68 -68.58
C LYS A 1091 -60.99 7.03 -69.32
N ASN A 1092 -61.89 7.83 -69.89
CA ASN A 1092 -62.94 7.28 -70.75
C ASN A 1092 -62.35 6.64 -72.02
N ALA A 1093 -62.93 5.52 -72.45
CA ALA A 1093 -62.66 4.95 -73.76
C ALA A 1093 -63.00 5.96 -74.88
N PRO A 1094 -62.24 6.01 -76.00
CA PRO A 1094 -62.58 6.85 -77.15
C PRO A 1094 -63.99 6.53 -77.66
N ALA A 1095 -64.79 7.55 -77.96
CA ALA A 1095 -66.09 7.34 -78.60
C ALA A 1095 -65.88 6.66 -79.96
N ILE A 1096 -66.40 5.44 -80.11
CA ILE A 1096 -66.42 4.76 -81.41
C ILE A 1096 -67.47 5.48 -82.27
N GLU A 1097 -67.04 6.37 -83.17
CA GLU A 1097 -67.90 6.75 -84.31
C GLU A 1097 -68.12 5.51 -85.18
N LYS A 1098 -69.38 5.25 -85.51
CA LYS A 1098 -69.87 4.03 -86.16
C LYS A 1098 -69.22 3.72 -87.50
#